data_AF-A0A0D2DGW8-F1
#
_entry.id   AF-A0A0D2DGW8-F1
#
_cell.length_a   1.000
_cell.length_b   1.000
_cell.length_c   1.000
_cell.angle_alpha   90.00
_cell.angle_beta   90.00
_cell.angle_gamma   90.00
#
_symmetry.space_group_name_H-M   'P 1'
#
loop_
_entity.id
_entity.type
_entity.pdbx_description
1 polymer ?
#
loop_
_entity_poly.entity_id
_entity_poly.type
_entity_poly.pdbx_seq_one_letter_code
_entity_poly.pdbx_strand_id
1 'polypeptide(L)'
;MAPSTMLSPAAFFNSLLTLVALEQESEVAETTLLLSSTPPSTLARAGLAILSLSIQSMKTGLGGRSVVELGLDSALVGKDSKGELPEHGIRTGDIVSLGEMPKGSAKKKEVSDLKGKGVEGVVTRVGERAVWVALGKESSNGDTVENVPDGKLWLVKLANDVTYKRMNQILSKLLKTPETSYTSLQRVLLGLSSPGSADLDKTKDLGFFDSTLNSSQKDAIKFALSSPEVALIHGPPGTGKTYTLIELILQLLKQGQRVLVCGPSNISVDNIVERLAMTSPSTPIVRLGHPARLLPSVLNHSLEVLTRTSEAGGIVNDVRREMDEKQSSIRKTKSGRERRAIYAELKDLRKEYREREGKCVDGLVRGSKVVLSTLHGSGGHQVRNQGFDVVVIDEASQALEPQCWIPLVFGSGEVKKLILAGDHLQLPPTVKSADNKENKDQKKAKMKSLEDELRKLSVKDDEIKAAKGWSLERTMFDRLLSMHGSNIKRLLNTQYRMHETIMRFPSDELYDSELVAADAVKSRLLKDLPYEVEETEDTKEPLVFFDTQGGEFPEKTEEDQGGQVKVSVLLGDSKCNEMEAALVVMHVQKLVDAGVKDEDIAVVTPYNAQLAILSSMLREKYPNIELGSVDGFQGREKEAVIVSLVRSNAEKEVGFLGEKRRLNVAMTRPKRHLCVIGDSETISRGNPFLKRWMKFLEDNADLRYPSLDDLDLS
;
A
#
# COMPACT_ATOMS: atom_id res chain seq x y z
N MET A 1 -17.54 10.66 22.47
CA MET A 1 -17.18 9.38 23.13
C MET A 1 -16.21 9.70 24.26
N ALA A 2 -16.37 9.10 25.44
CA ALA A 2 -15.44 9.25 26.57
C ALA A 2 -14.00 8.94 26.12
N PRO A 3 -12.95 9.56 26.71
CA PRO A 3 -11.58 9.22 26.37
C PRO A 3 -11.41 7.71 26.62
N SER A 4 -11.09 6.96 25.56
CA SER A 4 -10.66 5.57 25.71
C SER A 4 -9.54 5.58 26.75
N THR A 5 -9.68 4.80 27.82
CA THR A 5 -8.68 4.67 28.89
C THR A 5 -7.30 4.62 28.26
N MET A 6 -6.50 5.66 28.48
CA MET A 6 -5.16 5.74 27.91
C MET A 6 -4.33 4.62 28.51
N LEU A 7 -3.70 3.84 27.64
CA LEU A 7 -2.76 2.81 28.06
C LEU A 7 -1.47 3.48 28.52
N SER A 8 -0.94 3.05 29.67
CA SER A 8 0.45 3.35 30.03
C SER A 8 1.41 2.92 28.91
N PRO A 9 2.58 3.56 28.73
CA PRO A 9 3.52 3.22 27.65
C PRO A 9 3.87 1.71 27.63
N ALA A 10 4.05 1.12 28.80
CA ALA A 10 4.31 -0.31 28.93
C ALA A 10 3.13 -1.17 28.43
N ALA A 11 1.90 -0.83 28.80
CA ALA A 11 0.72 -1.55 28.34
C ALA A 11 0.50 -1.37 26.83
N PHE A 12 0.69 -0.15 26.33
CA PHE A 12 0.55 0.20 24.93
C PHE A 12 1.52 -0.58 24.04
N PHE A 13 2.82 -0.54 24.32
CA PHE A 13 3.81 -1.22 23.48
C PHE A 13 3.72 -2.75 23.55
N ASN A 14 3.38 -3.34 24.71
CA ASN A 14 3.13 -4.79 24.80
C ASN A 14 1.88 -5.22 24.01
N SER A 15 0.82 -4.39 24.04
CA SER A 15 -0.38 -4.64 23.23
C SER A 15 -0.05 -4.64 21.75
N LEU A 16 0.69 -3.62 21.27
CA LEU A 16 1.12 -3.55 19.87
C LEU A 16 2.02 -4.73 19.48
N LEU A 17 3.01 -5.10 20.31
CA LEU A 17 3.88 -6.26 20.06
C LEU A 17 3.08 -7.56 19.92
N THR A 18 2.10 -7.78 20.80
CA THR A 18 1.23 -8.96 20.75
C THR A 18 0.40 -8.99 19.47
N LEU A 19 -0.20 -7.85 19.10
CA LEU A 19 -1.02 -7.78 17.90
C LEU A 19 -0.19 -7.93 16.61
N VAL A 20 1.00 -7.34 16.55
CA VAL A 20 1.94 -7.51 15.43
C VAL A 20 2.37 -8.98 15.30
N ALA A 21 2.60 -9.67 16.41
CA ALA A 21 2.90 -11.10 16.40
C ALA A 21 1.72 -11.95 15.89
N LEU A 22 0.48 -11.62 16.29
CA LEU A 22 -0.74 -12.26 15.78
C LEU A 22 -0.91 -12.08 14.28
N GLU A 23 -0.69 -10.86 13.78
CA GLU A 23 -0.76 -10.57 12.35
C GLU A 23 0.31 -11.33 11.56
N GLN A 24 1.55 -11.33 12.06
CA GLN A 24 2.65 -12.09 11.48
C GLN A 24 2.32 -13.58 11.41
N GLU A 25 1.82 -14.16 12.50
CA GLU A 25 1.43 -15.57 12.56
C GLU A 25 0.31 -15.89 11.58
N SER A 26 -0.69 -15.01 11.45
CA SER A 26 -1.78 -15.16 10.49
C SER A 26 -1.27 -15.14 9.04
N GLU A 27 -0.41 -14.18 8.67
CA GLU A 27 0.14 -14.09 7.32
C GLU A 27 1.08 -15.28 6.99
N VAL A 28 1.87 -15.70 7.97
CA VAL A 28 2.73 -16.90 7.84
C VAL A 28 1.88 -18.16 7.72
N ALA A 29 0.80 -18.30 8.49
CA ALA A 29 -0.09 -19.46 8.42
C ALA A 29 -0.77 -19.57 7.06
N GLU A 30 -1.32 -18.47 6.53
CA GLU A 30 -1.91 -18.40 5.19
C GLU A 30 -0.88 -18.78 4.11
N THR A 31 0.30 -18.16 4.16
CA THR A 31 1.37 -18.44 3.20
C THR A 31 1.91 -19.87 3.34
N THR A 32 2.02 -20.41 4.56
CA THR A 32 2.54 -21.75 4.82
C THR A 32 1.53 -22.83 4.45
N LEU A 33 0.24 -22.61 4.68
CA LEU A 33 -0.84 -23.51 4.24
C LEU A 33 -0.78 -23.66 2.73
N LEU A 34 -0.69 -22.53 2.01
CA LEU A 34 -0.53 -22.51 0.56
C LEU A 34 0.74 -23.24 0.10
N LEU A 35 1.87 -23.01 0.78
CA LEU A 35 3.17 -23.57 0.35
C LEU A 35 3.41 -25.03 0.75
N SER A 36 2.77 -25.55 1.80
CA SER A 36 3.01 -26.91 2.32
C SER A 36 2.04 -27.97 1.79
N SER A 37 0.85 -27.55 1.34
CA SER A 37 -0.23 -28.46 0.95
C SER A 37 -0.43 -28.58 -0.57
N THR A 38 0.20 -27.70 -1.34
CA THR A 38 -0.13 -27.47 -2.76
C THR A 38 1.00 -27.90 -3.72
N PRO A 39 0.71 -28.69 -4.78
CA PRO A 39 1.71 -29.06 -5.80
C PRO A 39 2.32 -27.83 -6.49
N PRO A 40 3.59 -27.90 -6.97
CA PRO A 40 4.25 -26.77 -7.64
C PRO A 40 3.47 -26.18 -8.83
N SER A 41 2.79 -27.02 -9.62
CA SER A 41 1.93 -26.58 -10.73
C SER A 41 0.74 -25.74 -10.26
N THR A 42 0.13 -26.12 -9.14
CA THR A 42 -0.97 -25.38 -8.55
C THR A 42 -0.50 -24.06 -7.92
N LEU A 43 0.70 -24.04 -7.31
CA LEU A 43 1.31 -22.79 -6.84
C LEU A 43 1.60 -21.83 -7.99
N ALA A 44 2.06 -22.34 -9.13
CA ALA A 44 2.30 -21.54 -10.32
C ALA A 44 1.00 -20.96 -10.89
N ARG A 45 -0.06 -21.78 -10.99
CA ARG A 45 -1.39 -21.34 -11.41
C ARG A 45 -2.02 -20.32 -10.45
N ALA A 46 -1.70 -20.41 -9.15
CA ALA A 46 -2.07 -19.39 -8.17
C ALA A 46 -1.17 -18.14 -8.20
N GLY A 47 -0.18 -18.10 -9.10
CA GLY A 47 0.76 -16.98 -9.24
C GLY A 47 1.80 -16.86 -8.11
N LEU A 48 1.92 -17.86 -7.23
CA LEU A 48 2.84 -17.84 -6.07
C LEU A 48 4.21 -18.44 -6.38
N ALA A 49 4.36 -19.10 -7.53
CA ALA A 49 5.62 -19.65 -7.98
C ALA A 49 5.81 -19.47 -9.49
N ILE A 50 7.07 -19.39 -9.92
CA ILE A 50 7.44 -19.49 -11.33
C ILE A 50 8.33 -20.71 -11.47
N LEU A 51 7.93 -21.62 -12.36
CA LEU A 51 8.62 -22.89 -12.56
C LEU A 51 9.58 -22.81 -13.75
N SER A 52 10.50 -23.76 -13.83
CA SER A 52 11.33 -23.97 -15.01
C SER A 52 12.20 -22.78 -15.42
N LEU A 53 12.84 -22.14 -14.44
CA LEU A 53 13.72 -21.01 -14.64
C LEU A 53 15.17 -21.44 -14.85
N SER A 54 15.94 -20.58 -15.50
CA SER A 54 17.40 -20.69 -15.65
C SER A 54 18.05 -19.32 -15.43
N ILE A 55 19.30 -19.30 -14.95
CA ILE A 55 20.04 -18.04 -14.72
C ILE A 55 20.61 -17.54 -16.03
N GLN A 56 20.03 -16.46 -16.57
CA GLN A 56 20.49 -15.82 -17.80
C GLN A 56 21.72 -14.95 -17.55
N SER A 57 21.72 -14.16 -16.47
CA SER A 57 22.86 -13.34 -16.08
C SER A 57 22.95 -13.17 -14.57
N MET A 58 24.11 -12.73 -14.08
CA MET A 58 24.36 -12.43 -12.68
C MET A 58 25.25 -11.19 -12.59
N LYS A 59 24.84 -10.21 -11.79
CA LYS A 59 25.52 -8.90 -11.65
C LYS A 59 25.59 -8.48 -10.20
N THR A 60 26.47 -7.54 -9.88
CA THR A 60 26.55 -6.91 -8.56
C THR A 60 25.46 -5.84 -8.41
N GLY A 61 24.68 -5.90 -7.35
CA GLY A 61 23.69 -4.90 -6.93
C GLY A 61 24.11 -4.11 -5.70
N LEU A 62 23.19 -3.27 -5.19
CA LEU A 62 23.40 -2.44 -4.00
C LEU A 62 23.83 -3.29 -2.78
N GLY A 63 24.76 -2.79 -1.96
CA GLY A 63 25.30 -3.50 -0.80
C GLY A 63 26.26 -4.65 -1.17
N GLY A 64 26.65 -4.75 -2.44
CA GLY A 64 27.50 -5.82 -2.97
C GLY A 64 26.78 -7.18 -3.08
N ARG A 65 25.44 -7.18 -3.15
CA ARG A 65 24.65 -8.41 -3.31
C ARG A 65 24.68 -8.92 -4.75
N SER A 66 24.63 -10.25 -4.92
CA SER A 66 24.47 -10.85 -6.25
C SER A 66 23.03 -10.71 -6.72
N VAL A 67 22.79 -10.05 -7.84
CA VAL A 67 21.49 -9.98 -8.52
C VAL A 67 21.48 -10.96 -9.67
N VAL A 68 20.61 -11.97 -9.61
CA VAL A 68 20.41 -12.94 -10.70
C VAL A 68 19.24 -12.53 -11.57
N GLU A 69 19.42 -12.68 -12.88
CA GLU A 69 18.36 -12.60 -13.89
C GLU A 69 17.88 -14.00 -14.22
N LEU A 70 16.61 -14.28 -13.94
CA LEU A 70 15.97 -15.58 -14.12
C LEU A 70 14.95 -15.48 -15.25
N GLY A 71 15.16 -16.24 -16.33
CA GLY A 71 14.17 -16.39 -17.39
C GLY A 71 13.78 -17.85 -17.58
N LEU A 72 12.77 -18.12 -18.40
CA LEU A 72 12.39 -19.49 -18.73
C LEU A 72 13.57 -20.26 -19.31
N ASP A 73 13.65 -21.55 -18.97
CA ASP A 73 14.61 -22.46 -19.54
C ASP A 73 14.47 -22.50 -21.07
N SER A 74 15.59 -22.36 -21.78
CA SER A 74 15.64 -22.33 -23.24
C SER A 74 15.00 -23.55 -23.91
N ALA A 75 14.93 -24.70 -23.24
CA ALA A 75 14.29 -25.91 -23.75
C ALA A 75 12.75 -25.83 -23.81
N LEU A 76 12.13 -24.87 -23.12
CA LEU A 76 10.68 -24.65 -23.08
C LEU A 76 10.21 -23.51 -23.98
N VAL A 77 11.12 -22.66 -24.44
CA VAL A 77 10.79 -21.55 -25.34
C VAL A 77 10.61 -22.12 -26.74
N GLY A 78 9.36 -22.30 -27.17
CA GLY A 78 9.03 -22.72 -28.53
C GLY A 78 9.52 -21.72 -29.58
N LYS A 79 9.77 -22.17 -30.82
CA LYS A 79 10.31 -21.32 -31.90
C LYS A 79 9.47 -20.07 -32.20
N ASP A 80 8.18 -20.11 -31.92
CA ASP A 80 7.23 -19.01 -32.15
C ASP A 80 6.88 -18.22 -30.87
N SER A 81 7.41 -18.63 -29.71
CA SER A 81 7.19 -17.94 -28.44
C SER A 81 8.30 -16.93 -28.18
N LYS A 82 7.93 -15.72 -27.75
CA LYS A 82 8.88 -14.72 -27.27
C LYS A 82 9.52 -15.10 -25.93
N GLY A 83 9.22 -16.27 -25.34
CA GLY A 83 9.79 -16.69 -24.05
C GLY A 83 9.37 -15.78 -22.91
N GLU A 84 8.13 -15.32 -22.96
CA GLU A 84 7.48 -14.55 -21.89
C GLU A 84 7.21 -15.44 -20.68
N LEU A 85 7.33 -14.87 -19.49
CA LEU A 85 6.99 -15.55 -18.25
C LEU A 85 5.48 -15.81 -18.19
N PRO A 86 5.06 -16.95 -17.62
CA PRO A 86 3.63 -17.18 -17.38
C PRO A 86 3.07 -16.14 -16.42
N GLU A 87 1.76 -15.90 -16.48
CA GLU A 87 1.08 -14.98 -15.56
C GLU A 87 1.35 -15.38 -14.10
N HIS A 88 1.76 -14.41 -13.28
CA HIS A 88 2.15 -14.67 -11.90
C HIS A 88 1.89 -13.47 -10.98
N GLY A 89 1.77 -13.75 -9.68
CA GLY A 89 1.56 -12.80 -8.59
C GLY A 89 2.85 -12.25 -7.97
N ILE A 90 4.04 -12.66 -8.46
CA ILE A 90 5.33 -12.13 -7.98
C ILE A 90 5.46 -10.65 -8.36
N ARG A 91 5.84 -9.82 -7.39
CA ARG A 91 6.04 -8.37 -7.53
C ARG A 91 7.43 -7.98 -7.05
N THR A 92 7.89 -6.80 -7.47
CA THR A 92 9.15 -6.25 -6.98
C THR A 92 9.12 -6.19 -5.44
N GLY A 93 10.21 -6.67 -4.85
CA GLY A 93 10.59 -6.82 -3.45
C GLY A 93 9.75 -7.77 -2.62
N ASP A 94 9.02 -8.66 -3.27
CA ASP A 94 8.62 -9.92 -2.64
C ASP A 94 9.87 -10.66 -2.16
N ILE A 95 9.77 -11.28 -0.99
CA ILE A 95 10.77 -12.23 -0.51
C ILE A 95 10.51 -13.55 -1.23
N VAL A 96 11.54 -14.13 -1.79
CA VAL A 96 11.45 -15.33 -2.62
C VAL A 96 12.52 -16.35 -2.23
N SER A 97 12.21 -17.62 -2.43
CA SER A 97 13.19 -18.71 -2.39
C SER A 97 13.48 -19.15 -3.80
N LEU A 98 14.77 -19.16 -4.17
CA LEU A 98 15.28 -19.70 -5.41
C LEU A 98 15.91 -21.07 -5.13
N GLY A 99 15.37 -22.13 -5.70
CA GLY A 99 15.87 -23.50 -5.50
C GLY A 99 15.89 -24.33 -6.78
N GLU A 100 16.38 -25.55 -6.69
CA GLU A 100 16.19 -26.54 -7.77
C GLU A 100 14.73 -26.96 -7.83
N MET A 101 14.21 -27.09 -9.05
CA MET A 101 12.85 -27.54 -9.27
C MET A 101 12.72 -29.03 -8.92
N PRO A 102 11.75 -29.41 -8.07
CA PRO A 102 11.46 -30.82 -7.80
C PRO A 102 11.05 -31.54 -9.09
N LYS A 103 11.42 -32.83 -9.23
CA LYS A 103 10.90 -33.67 -10.33
C LYS A 103 9.38 -33.81 -10.20
N GLY A 104 8.64 -33.91 -11.31
CA GLY A 104 7.17 -33.83 -11.36
C GLY A 104 6.37 -34.83 -10.49
N SER A 105 7.02 -35.85 -9.94
CA SER A 105 6.45 -36.85 -9.02
C SER A 105 6.87 -36.67 -7.55
N ALA A 106 7.52 -35.55 -7.19
CA ALA A 106 8.10 -35.34 -5.87
C ALA A 106 7.03 -35.31 -4.77
N LYS A 107 7.26 -36.05 -3.68
CA LYS A 107 6.32 -36.13 -2.55
C LYS A 107 6.35 -34.84 -1.72
N LYS A 108 5.26 -34.55 -0.98
CA LYS A 108 5.12 -33.36 -0.10
C LYS A 108 6.35 -33.08 0.79
N LYS A 109 6.99 -34.14 1.31
CA LYS A 109 8.19 -34.05 2.15
C LYS A 109 9.44 -33.62 1.38
N GLU A 110 9.61 -34.09 0.13
CA GLU A 110 10.74 -33.70 -0.73
C GLU A 110 10.66 -32.23 -1.16
N VAL A 111 9.46 -31.70 -1.40
CA VAL A 111 9.25 -30.28 -1.73
C VAL A 111 9.62 -29.38 -0.52
N SER A 112 9.25 -29.81 0.69
CA SER A 112 9.63 -29.11 1.93
C SER A 112 11.15 -29.14 2.17
N ASP A 113 11.80 -30.28 1.96
CA ASP A 113 13.24 -30.46 2.16
C ASP A 113 14.08 -29.72 1.10
N LEU A 114 13.59 -29.64 -0.16
CA LEU A 114 14.23 -28.86 -1.23
C LEU A 114 14.11 -27.34 -1.00
N LYS A 115 13.02 -26.88 -0.36
CA LYS A 115 12.83 -25.48 0.03
C LYS A 115 13.83 -25.04 1.10
N GLY A 116 14.13 -25.91 2.08
CA GLY A 116 15.15 -25.65 3.10
C GLY A 116 16.58 -25.53 2.55
N LYS A 117 16.81 -25.95 1.31
CA LYS A 117 18.08 -25.85 0.58
C LYS A 117 18.12 -24.68 -0.42
N GLY A 118 17.01 -23.97 -0.61
CA GLY A 118 16.93 -22.83 -1.54
C GLY A 118 17.64 -21.59 -0.99
N VAL A 119 18.08 -20.72 -1.90
CA VAL A 119 18.67 -19.42 -1.58
C VAL A 119 17.55 -18.39 -1.45
N GLU A 120 17.47 -17.71 -0.31
CA GLU A 120 16.53 -16.60 -0.12
C GLU A 120 17.01 -15.35 -0.84
N GLY A 121 16.07 -14.59 -1.41
CA GLY A 121 16.37 -13.33 -2.05
C GLY A 121 15.17 -12.39 -2.07
N VAL A 122 15.42 -11.18 -2.54
CA VAL A 122 14.42 -10.12 -2.69
C VAL A 122 14.28 -9.84 -4.17
N VAL A 123 13.06 -9.88 -4.71
CA VAL A 123 12.83 -9.54 -6.11
C VAL A 123 13.21 -8.08 -6.35
N THR A 124 14.15 -7.81 -7.22
CA THR A 124 14.58 -6.45 -7.55
C THR A 124 13.89 -5.90 -8.78
N ARG A 125 13.46 -6.74 -9.70
CA ARG A 125 12.71 -6.32 -10.89
C ARG A 125 11.87 -7.48 -11.40
N VAL A 126 10.71 -7.16 -11.93
CA VAL A 126 9.88 -8.08 -12.71
C VAL A 126 9.75 -7.49 -14.11
N GLY A 127 10.07 -8.25 -15.14
CA GLY A 127 9.80 -7.91 -16.53
C GLY A 127 9.02 -9.02 -17.21
N GLU A 128 8.61 -8.81 -18.46
CA GLU A 128 7.79 -9.78 -19.21
C GLU A 128 8.51 -11.12 -19.44
N ARG A 129 9.85 -11.12 -19.52
CA ARG A 129 10.65 -12.30 -19.91
C ARG A 129 11.59 -12.82 -18.82
N ALA A 130 11.77 -12.03 -17.77
CA ALA A 130 12.69 -12.37 -16.69
C ALA A 130 12.30 -11.72 -15.36
N VAL A 131 12.72 -12.36 -14.27
CA VAL A 131 12.64 -11.83 -12.91
C VAL A 131 14.07 -11.66 -12.39
N TRP A 132 14.36 -10.50 -11.81
CA TRP A 132 15.64 -10.24 -11.16
C TRP A 132 15.49 -10.40 -9.65
N VAL A 133 16.43 -11.11 -9.03
CA VAL A 133 16.41 -11.39 -7.59
C VAL A 133 17.77 -11.04 -7.00
N ALA A 134 17.79 -10.12 -6.03
CA ALA A 134 18.96 -9.90 -5.19
C ALA A 134 19.05 -11.03 -4.16
N LEU A 135 20.06 -11.86 -4.29
CA LEU A 135 20.30 -13.00 -3.43
C LEU A 135 20.88 -12.54 -2.09
N GLY A 136 20.38 -13.17 -1.03
CA GLY A 136 20.86 -13.07 0.33
C GLY A 136 19.85 -12.49 1.30
N LYS A 137 19.90 -13.04 2.53
CA LYS A 137 19.08 -12.55 3.64
C LYS A 137 19.41 -11.08 3.88
N GLU A 138 18.39 -10.28 4.20
CA GLU A 138 18.62 -8.85 4.43
C GLU A 138 19.61 -8.58 5.59
N SER A 139 19.74 -9.55 6.50
CA SER A 139 20.62 -9.56 7.67
C SER A 139 21.97 -10.26 7.48
N SER A 140 22.24 -10.92 6.35
CA SER A 140 23.56 -11.51 6.11
C SER A 140 24.51 -10.43 5.58
N ASN A 141 25.75 -10.40 6.11
CA ASN A 141 26.77 -9.43 5.70
C ASN A 141 27.26 -9.62 4.24
N GLY A 142 26.57 -10.41 3.39
CA GLY A 142 26.93 -10.65 1.99
C GLY A 142 28.34 -11.20 1.75
N ASP A 143 29.03 -11.65 2.79
CA ASP A 143 30.41 -12.15 2.75
C ASP A 143 30.50 -13.56 2.16
N THR A 144 29.36 -14.25 2.08
CA THR A 144 29.23 -15.54 1.40
C THR A 144 28.87 -15.33 -0.06
N VAL A 145 29.60 -15.99 -0.96
CA VAL A 145 29.11 -16.15 -2.32
C VAL A 145 27.99 -17.18 -2.28
N GLU A 146 26.79 -16.73 -2.59
CA GLU A 146 25.62 -17.59 -2.57
C GLU A 146 25.70 -18.53 -3.77
N ASN A 147 25.95 -19.81 -3.47
CA ASN A 147 25.94 -20.86 -4.48
C ASN A 147 24.50 -21.08 -4.90
N VAL A 148 24.10 -20.43 -5.99
CA VAL A 148 22.84 -20.74 -6.66
C VAL A 148 22.97 -22.16 -7.24
N PRO A 149 21.96 -23.03 -7.05
CA PRO A 149 22.03 -24.38 -7.57
C PRO A 149 22.22 -24.43 -9.10
N ASP A 150 22.95 -25.45 -9.56
CA ASP A 150 23.17 -25.71 -10.98
C ASP A 150 22.02 -26.58 -11.52
N GLY A 151 21.16 -26.03 -12.38
CA GLY A 151 20.09 -26.80 -13.02
C GLY A 151 18.83 -25.99 -13.31
N LYS A 152 17.71 -26.72 -13.44
CA LYS A 152 16.38 -26.15 -13.68
C LYS A 152 15.81 -25.63 -12.36
N LEU A 153 15.54 -24.34 -12.28
CA LEU A 153 15.18 -23.65 -11.07
C LEU A 153 13.67 -23.41 -10.98
N TRP A 154 13.22 -23.10 -9.77
CA TRP A 154 11.91 -22.51 -9.51
C TRP A 154 12.06 -21.36 -8.52
N LEU A 155 11.18 -20.38 -8.64
CA LEU A 155 11.11 -19.22 -7.76
C LEU A 155 9.79 -19.29 -7.00
N VAL A 156 9.85 -19.25 -5.68
CA VAL A 156 8.66 -19.38 -4.82
C VAL A 156 8.56 -18.17 -3.90
N LYS A 157 7.38 -17.52 -3.88
CA LYS A 157 7.11 -16.41 -2.96
C LYS A 157 7.07 -16.91 -1.51
N LEU A 158 7.75 -16.18 -0.63
CA LEU A 158 7.78 -16.41 0.82
C LEU A 158 6.99 -15.31 1.54
N ALA A 159 6.60 -15.58 2.79
CA ALA A 159 6.04 -14.56 3.67
C ALA A 159 7.11 -13.50 3.97
N ASN A 160 6.73 -12.23 3.93
CA ASN A 160 7.65 -11.13 4.16
C ASN A 160 7.82 -10.89 5.68
N ASP A 161 8.88 -11.42 6.27
CA ASP A 161 9.15 -11.26 7.71
C ASP A 161 9.88 -9.96 8.08
N VAL A 162 10.40 -9.24 7.08
CA VAL A 162 11.25 -8.05 7.29
C VAL A 162 10.45 -6.91 7.90
N THR A 163 9.23 -6.70 7.42
CA THR A 163 8.33 -5.64 7.89
C THR A 163 8.02 -5.83 9.38
N TYR A 164 7.64 -7.05 9.78
CA TYR A 164 7.39 -7.42 11.16
C TYR A 164 8.62 -7.31 12.05
N LYS A 165 9.80 -7.74 11.57
CA LYS A 165 11.06 -7.58 12.32
C LYS A 165 11.35 -6.13 12.67
N ARG A 166 11.16 -5.21 11.71
CA ARG A 166 11.39 -3.76 11.93
C ARG A 166 10.41 -3.19 12.97
N MET A 167 9.12 -3.51 12.84
CA MET A 167 8.11 -3.09 13.82
C MET A 167 8.45 -3.63 15.23
N ASN A 168 8.72 -4.93 15.35
CA ASN A 168 9.07 -5.57 16.62
C ASN A 168 10.34 -4.98 17.24
N GLN A 169 11.37 -4.70 16.43
CA GLN A 169 12.62 -4.09 16.90
C GLN A 169 12.37 -2.70 17.50
N ILE A 170 11.58 -1.84 16.83
CA ILE A 170 11.30 -0.48 17.30
C ILE A 170 10.40 -0.49 18.53
N LEU A 171 9.33 -1.28 18.51
CA LEU A 171 8.43 -1.40 19.67
C LEU A 171 9.17 -1.96 20.89
N SER A 172 10.03 -2.97 20.71
CA SER A 172 10.86 -3.51 21.80
C SER A 172 11.87 -2.50 22.34
N LYS A 173 12.43 -1.65 21.48
CA LYS A 173 13.33 -0.56 21.88
C LYS A 173 12.57 0.47 22.73
N LEU A 174 11.39 0.89 22.27
CA LEU A 174 10.54 1.84 22.99
C LEU A 174 10.07 1.29 24.33
N LEU A 175 9.64 0.03 24.38
CA LEU A 175 9.21 -0.63 25.62
C LEU A 175 10.33 -0.68 26.69
N LYS A 176 11.59 -0.83 26.26
CA LYS A 176 12.77 -0.85 27.16
C LYS A 176 13.29 0.54 27.52
N THR A 177 12.79 1.59 26.86
CA THR A 177 13.24 2.97 27.09
C THR A 177 12.58 3.51 28.36
N PRO A 178 13.35 3.99 29.36
CA PRO A 178 12.76 4.60 30.55
C PRO A 178 11.95 5.85 30.19
N GLU A 179 10.85 6.10 30.90
CA GLU A 179 9.97 7.25 30.59
C GLU A 179 10.67 8.62 30.72
N THR A 180 11.72 8.69 31.55
CA THR A 180 12.57 9.88 31.71
C THR A 180 13.43 10.18 30.47
N SER A 181 13.64 9.19 29.62
CA SER A 181 14.42 9.30 28.39
C SER A 181 13.55 9.62 27.16
N TYR A 182 12.22 9.70 27.32
CA TYR A 182 11.34 10.08 26.23
C TYR A 182 11.50 11.55 25.86
N THR A 183 11.60 11.81 24.56
CA THR A 183 11.64 13.16 23.99
C THR A 183 10.30 13.89 24.20
N SER A 184 10.27 15.22 24.04
CA SER A 184 9.01 15.98 24.13
C SER A 184 7.94 15.42 23.18
N LEU A 185 8.34 15.14 21.94
CA LEU A 185 7.47 14.52 20.94
C LEU A 185 6.94 13.16 21.43
N GLN A 186 7.81 12.26 21.90
CA GLN A 186 7.39 10.94 22.36
C GLN A 186 6.41 11.01 23.54
N ARG A 187 6.62 11.95 24.47
CA ARG A 187 5.71 12.18 25.60
C ARG A 187 4.32 12.63 25.14
N VAL A 188 4.24 13.54 24.17
CA VAL A 188 2.98 13.96 23.55
C VAL A 188 2.31 12.81 22.81
N LEU A 189 3.08 12.05 22.02
CA LEU A 189 2.56 10.91 21.26
C LEU A 189 2.07 9.76 22.15
N LEU A 190 2.58 9.63 23.37
CA LEU A 190 2.17 8.64 24.36
C LEU A 190 1.11 9.16 25.35
N GLY A 191 0.68 10.42 25.23
CA GLY A 191 -0.31 11.01 26.13
C GLY A 191 0.22 11.33 27.53
N LEU A 192 1.55 11.31 27.72
CA LEU A 192 2.21 11.70 28.97
C LEU A 192 2.30 13.22 29.15
N SER A 193 2.06 13.98 28.07
CA SER A 193 1.95 15.43 28.05
C SER A 193 0.96 15.87 26.97
N SER A 194 0.37 17.05 27.15
CA SER A 194 -0.42 17.70 26.10
C SER A 194 0.50 18.35 25.07
N PRO A 195 0.09 18.42 23.78
CA PRO A 195 0.82 19.17 22.76
C PRO A 195 0.89 20.66 23.14
N GLY A 196 2.01 21.30 22.82
CA GLY A 196 2.14 22.75 23.01
C GLY A 196 1.15 23.53 22.12
N SER A 197 0.80 24.74 22.53
CA SER A 197 -0.10 25.60 21.76
C SER A 197 0.58 26.11 20.48
N ALA A 198 -0.15 26.09 19.36
CA ALA A 198 0.33 26.62 18.10
C ALA A 198 0.42 28.15 18.16
N ASP A 199 1.62 28.70 17.97
CA ASP A 199 1.88 30.13 17.96
C ASP A 199 1.70 30.70 16.55
N LEU A 200 0.45 31.00 16.20
CA LEU A 200 0.08 31.44 14.85
C LEU A 200 0.64 32.81 14.48
N ASP A 201 1.06 33.62 15.45
CA ASP A 201 1.67 34.93 15.19
C ASP A 201 2.99 34.78 14.42
N LYS A 202 3.73 33.68 14.64
CA LYS A 202 4.95 33.36 13.87
C LYS A 202 4.70 33.14 12.38
N THR A 203 3.47 32.86 11.98
CA THR A 203 3.09 32.55 10.58
C THR A 203 2.08 33.54 10.02
N LYS A 204 1.86 34.67 10.70
CA LYS A 204 0.92 35.72 10.27
C LYS A 204 1.25 36.25 8.88
N ASP A 205 2.51 36.65 8.68
CA ASP A 205 3.05 37.22 7.44
C ASP A 205 3.74 36.17 6.54
N LEU A 206 3.33 34.90 6.66
CA LEU A 206 3.90 33.82 5.84
C LEU A 206 3.56 34.03 4.36
N GLY A 207 4.59 34.29 3.55
CA GLY A 207 4.49 34.26 2.09
C GLY A 207 4.53 32.81 1.57
N PHE A 208 3.48 32.42 0.86
CA PHE A 208 3.35 31.11 0.22
C PHE A 208 4.09 31.05 -1.11
N PHE A 209 4.71 29.92 -1.44
CA PHE A 209 5.34 29.72 -2.75
C PHE A 209 4.29 29.56 -3.84
N ASP A 210 3.21 28.85 -3.54
CA ASP A 210 2.05 28.75 -4.42
C ASP A 210 0.92 29.72 -4.05
N SER A 211 0.57 30.58 -5.00
CA SER A 211 -0.53 31.54 -4.87
C SER A 211 -1.93 30.92 -4.98
N THR A 212 -2.05 29.73 -5.58
CA THR A 212 -3.34 29.08 -5.88
C THR A 212 -3.97 28.35 -4.69
N LEU A 213 -3.25 28.23 -3.56
CA LEU A 213 -3.75 27.61 -2.33
C LEU A 213 -5.00 28.31 -1.81
N ASN A 214 -6.02 27.51 -1.46
CA ASN A 214 -7.23 28.00 -0.82
C ASN A 214 -7.03 28.31 0.67
N SER A 215 -8.05 28.89 1.32
CA SER A 215 -8.00 29.30 2.72
C SER A 215 -7.76 28.12 3.69
N SER A 216 -8.44 26.98 3.48
CA SER A 216 -8.28 25.79 4.34
C SER A 216 -6.88 25.20 4.27
N GLN A 217 -6.27 25.18 3.07
CA GLN A 217 -4.90 24.73 2.86
C GLN A 217 -3.91 25.67 3.54
N LYS A 218 -4.08 26.99 3.36
CA LYS A 218 -3.25 28.02 4.01
C LYS A 218 -3.32 27.92 5.54
N ASP A 219 -4.50 27.73 6.11
CA ASP A 219 -4.68 27.53 7.55
C ASP A 219 -3.99 26.26 8.04
N ALA A 220 -4.16 25.14 7.34
CA ALA A 220 -3.50 23.88 7.68
C ALA A 220 -1.97 24.00 7.67
N ILE A 221 -1.39 24.70 6.70
CA ILE A 221 0.05 24.95 6.60
C ILE A 221 0.54 25.84 7.76
N LYS A 222 -0.13 26.97 8.00
CA LYS A 222 0.22 27.89 9.10
C LYS A 222 0.14 27.17 10.45
N PHE A 223 -0.92 26.40 10.66
CA PHE A 223 -1.09 25.58 11.84
C PHE A 223 0.05 24.57 12.00
N ALA A 224 0.34 23.75 10.98
CA ALA A 224 1.38 22.73 11.06
C ALA A 224 2.80 23.29 11.29
N LEU A 225 3.10 24.46 10.70
CA LEU A 225 4.35 25.19 10.96
C LEU A 225 4.43 25.69 12.41
N SER A 226 3.31 26.19 12.94
CA SER A 226 3.23 26.78 14.28
C SER A 226 3.11 25.75 15.41
N SER A 227 2.63 24.54 15.12
CA SER A 227 2.52 23.45 16.10
C SER A 227 3.89 22.92 16.50
N PRO A 228 4.22 22.81 17.80
CA PRO A 228 5.55 22.43 18.25
C PRO A 228 5.88 20.95 18.01
N GLU A 229 5.09 20.03 18.58
CA GLU A 229 5.38 18.58 18.47
C GLU A 229 4.56 17.88 17.38
N VAL A 230 3.25 18.14 17.29
CA VAL A 230 2.36 17.35 16.42
C VAL A 230 1.31 18.19 15.71
N ALA A 231 1.06 17.87 14.45
CA ALA A 231 -0.05 18.42 13.67
C ALA A 231 -0.70 17.33 12.81
N LEU A 232 -2.03 17.33 12.74
CA LEU A 232 -2.82 16.45 11.89
C LEU A 232 -3.47 17.27 10.76
N ILE A 233 -3.20 16.89 9.52
CA ILE A 233 -3.88 17.43 8.34
C ILE A 233 -4.88 16.38 7.88
N HIS A 234 -6.16 16.66 8.10
CA HIS A 234 -7.26 15.83 7.61
C HIS A 234 -7.58 16.27 6.19
N GLY A 235 -7.22 15.43 5.22
CA GLY A 235 -7.43 15.70 3.79
C GLY A 235 -8.44 14.73 3.17
N PRO A 236 -9.75 15.06 3.18
CA PRO A 236 -10.80 14.35 2.46
C PRO A 236 -10.51 14.18 0.95
N PRO A 237 -11.25 13.30 0.25
CA PRO A 237 -11.06 13.05 -1.18
C PRO A 237 -11.07 14.33 -2.03
N GLY A 238 -10.09 14.47 -2.92
CA GLY A 238 -10.01 15.59 -3.85
C GLY A 238 -9.60 16.94 -3.25
N THR A 239 -9.26 17.04 -1.96
CA THR A 239 -8.98 18.33 -1.29
C THR A 239 -7.56 18.88 -1.48
N GLY A 240 -6.73 18.19 -2.26
CA GLY A 240 -5.35 18.60 -2.51
C GLY A 240 -4.41 18.37 -1.32
N LYS A 241 -4.60 17.30 -0.55
CA LYS A 241 -3.73 16.90 0.58
C LYS A 241 -2.25 16.90 0.22
N THR A 242 -1.87 16.14 -0.81
CA THR A 242 -0.48 16.08 -1.30
C THR A 242 0.01 17.47 -1.73
N TYR A 243 -0.84 18.27 -2.37
CA TYR A 243 -0.50 19.63 -2.79
C TYR A 243 -0.19 20.55 -1.59
N THR A 244 -0.98 20.45 -0.53
CA THR A 244 -0.77 21.14 0.75
C THR A 244 0.53 20.71 1.42
N LEU A 245 0.86 19.40 1.37
CA LEU A 245 2.11 18.87 1.91
C LEU A 245 3.34 19.39 1.17
N ILE A 246 3.28 19.58 -0.15
CA ILE A 246 4.38 20.15 -0.94
C ILE A 246 4.73 21.55 -0.44
N GLU A 247 3.75 22.44 -0.37
CA GLU A 247 3.96 23.80 0.16
C GLU A 247 4.50 23.75 1.59
N LEU A 248 3.92 22.92 2.46
CA LEU A 248 4.37 22.77 3.84
C LEU A 248 5.84 22.34 3.93
N ILE A 249 6.25 21.34 3.13
CA ILE A 249 7.65 20.90 3.08
C ILE A 249 8.55 22.05 2.65
N LEU A 250 8.20 22.80 1.60
CA LEU A 250 9.00 23.94 1.14
C LEU A 250 9.14 25.03 2.22
N GLN A 251 8.09 25.28 3.00
CA GLN A 251 8.15 26.22 4.13
C GLN A 251 9.05 25.73 5.27
N LEU A 252 9.01 24.43 5.60
CA LEU A 252 9.91 23.83 6.59
C LEU A 252 11.37 23.95 6.11
N LEU A 253 11.64 23.71 4.82
CA LEU A 253 12.96 23.88 4.22
C LEU A 253 13.45 25.34 4.27
N LYS A 254 12.56 26.30 4.05
CA LYS A 254 12.85 27.73 4.17
C LYS A 254 13.25 28.11 5.60
N GLN A 255 12.70 27.42 6.61
CA GLN A 255 13.11 27.55 8.01
C GLN A 255 14.41 26.80 8.34
N GLY A 256 15.10 26.24 7.35
CA GLY A 256 16.36 25.53 7.50
C GLY A 256 16.23 24.11 8.06
N GLN A 257 14.99 23.59 8.18
CA GLN A 257 14.75 22.26 8.73
C GLN A 257 15.04 21.17 7.70
N ARG A 258 15.52 20.02 8.19
CA ARG A 258 15.68 18.82 7.37
C ARG A 258 14.50 17.88 7.59
N VAL A 259 13.89 17.43 6.49
CA VAL A 259 12.59 16.73 6.51
C VAL A 259 12.75 15.28 6.05
N LEU A 260 12.16 14.35 6.81
CA LEU A 260 11.94 12.98 6.38
C LEU A 260 10.46 12.80 6.01
N VAL A 261 10.18 12.51 4.75
CA VAL A 261 8.82 12.23 4.26
C VAL A 261 8.63 10.72 4.15
N CYS A 262 7.55 10.23 4.73
CA CYS A 262 7.17 8.83 4.72
C CYS A 262 5.74 8.62 4.23
N GLY A 263 5.47 7.40 3.75
CA GLY A 263 4.12 6.92 3.46
C GLY A 263 4.04 5.40 3.57
N PRO A 264 2.84 4.82 3.73
CA PRO A 264 2.68 3.37 3.83
C PRO A 264 2.96 2.65 2.49
N SER A 265 2.77 3.32 1.35
CA SER A 265 2.94 2.74 0.01
C SER A 265 3.99 3.49 -0.83
N ASN A 266 4.57 2.83 -1.85
CA ASN A 266 5.51 3.51 -2.75
C ASN A 266 4.85 4.64 -3.52
N ILE A 267 3.62 4.42 -4.01
CA ILE A 267 2.86 5.41 -4.79
C ILE A 267 2.64 6.70 -3.99
N SER A 268 2.26 6.59 -2.71
CA SER A 268 2.06 7.78 -1.85
C SER A 268 3.32 8.64 -1.74
N VAL A 269 4.50 8.01 -1.65
CA VAL A 269 5.79 8.69 -1.53
C VAL A 269 6.22 9.26 -2.88
N ASP A 270 6.07 8.49 -3.95
CA ASP A 270 6.50 8.87 -5.30
C ASP A 270 5.74 10.09 -5.82
N ASN A 271 4.43 10.20 -5.51
CA ASN A 271 3.63 11.38 -5.83
C ASN A 271 4.18 12.66 -5.19
N ILE A 272 4.73 12.57 -3.97
CA ILE A 272 5.39 13.71 -3.32
C ILE A 272 6.73 14.01 -3.98
N VAL A 273 7.52 12.99 -4.32
CA VAL A 273 8.82 13.17 -5.00
C VAL A 273 8.62 13.90 -6.33
N GLU A 274 7.70 13.44 -7.16
CA GLU A 274 7.40 14.01 -8.47
C GLU A 274 7.03 15.49 -8.35
N ARG A 275 6.08 15.82 -7.45
CA ARG A 275 5.64 17.21 -7.28
C ARG A 275 6.70 18.10 -6.65
N LEU A 276 7.51 17.60 -5.71
CA LEU A 276 8.63 18.36 -5.15
C LEU A 276 9.67 18.66 -6.24
N ALA A 277 10.02 17.66 -7.05
CA ALA A 277 10.98 17.81 -8.14
C ALA A 277 10.51 18.81 -9.20
N MET A 278 9.21 18.85 -9.50
CA MET A 278 8.62 19.83 -10.41
C MET A 278 8.56 21.24 -9.82
N THR A 279 8.13 21.37 -8.57
CA THR A 279 7.86 22.68 -7.92
C THR A 279 9.14 23.36 -7.46
N SER A 280 10.15 22.59 -7.03
CA SER A 280 11.44 23.11 -6.59
C SER A 280 12.59 22.20 -7.08
N PRO A 281 12.95 22.30 -8.38
CA PRO A 281 13.98 21.44 -8.99
C PRO A 281 15.36 21.55 -8.33
N SER A 282 15.65 22.69 -7.69
CA SER A 282 16.91 22.93 -6.99
C SER A 282 16.98 22.29 -5.60
N THR A 283 15.87 21.77 -5.06
CA THR A 283 15.86 21.15 -3.74
C THR A 283 16.60 19.81 -3.77
N PRO A 284 17.66 19.62 -2.96
CA PRO A 284 18.34 18.33 -2.89
C PRO A 284 17.44 17.28 -2.22
N ILE A 285 16.88 16.37 -3.01
CA ILE A 285 15.99 15.30 -2.54
C ILE A 285 16.57 13.91 -2.83
N VAL A 286 16.32 12.95 -1.94
CA VAL A 286 16.70 11.55 -2.11
C VAL A 286 15.52 10.63 -1.81
N ARG A 287 15.17 9.78 -2.77
CA ARG A 287 14.14 8.73 -2.62
C ARG A 287 14.78 7.38 -2.30
N LEU A 288 14.50 6.86 -1.10
CA LEU A 288 14.98 5.56 -0.64
C LEU A 288 14.01 4.45 -1.06
N GLY A 289 14.43 3.53 -1.90
CA GLY A 289 13.61 2.43 -2.35
C GLY A 289 14.23 1.77 -3.56
N HIS A 290 13.80 0.55 -3.87
CA HIS A 290 14.31 -0.13 -5.05
C HIS A 290 13.73 0.52 -6.32
N PRO A 291 14.53 0.91 -7.33
CA PRO A 291 14.08 1.60 -8.54
C PRO A 291 12.88 0.96 -9.23
N ALA A 292 12.82 -0.39 -9.33
CA ALA A 292 11.70 -1.07 -9.97
C ALA A 292 10.37 -1.07 -9.18
N ARG A 293 10.32 -0.44 -8.00
CA ARG A 293 9.08 -0.14 -7.25
C ARG A 293 8.64 1.32 -7.40
N LEU A 294 9.47 2.13 -8.06
CA LEU A 294 9.27 3.57 -8.16
C LEU A 294 8.62 3.93 -9.48
N LEU A 295 7.88 5.03 -9.49
CA LEU A 295 7.40 5.63 -10.72
C LEU A 295 8.59 6.05 -11.63
N PRO A 296 8.46 5.92 -12.96
CA PRO A 296 9.52 6.31 -13.90
C PRO A 296 10.02 7.74 -13.72
N SER A 297 9.13 8.70 -13.44
CA SER A 297 9.45 10.11 -13.20
C SER A 297 10.31 10.34 -11.95
N VAL A 298 10.30 9.39 -11.00
CA VAL A 298 10.98 9.48 -9.71
C VAL A 298 12.36 8.82 -9.72
N LEU A 299 12.67 8.00 -10.73
CA LEU A 299 13.89 7.18 -10.78
C LEU A 299 15.18 7.98 -10.63
N ASN A 300 15.25 9.18 -11.22
CA ASN A 300 16.42 10.06 -11.14
C ASN A 300 16.71 10.58 -9.73
N HIS A 301 15.73 10.52 -8.84
CA HIS A 301 15.88 10.89 -7.42
C HIS A 301 16.13 9.67 -6.53
N SER A 302 16.11 8.45 -7.06
CA SER A 302 16.33 7.25 -6.26
C SER A 302 17.78 7.15 -5.81
N LEU A 303 17.99 6.73 -4.55
CA LEU A 303 19.32 6.62 -3.97
C LEU A 303 20.25 5.75 -4.81
N GLU A 304 19.74 4.63 -5.35
CA GLU A 304 20.54 3.73 -6.18
C GLU A 304 20.98 4.38 -7.49
N VAL A 305 20.11 5.16 -8.14
CA VAL A 305 20.47 5.88 -9.37
C VAL A 305 21.45 7.01 -9.06
N LEU A 306 21.24 7.78 -7.99
CA LEU A 306 22.15 8.84 -7.56
C LEU A 306 23.54 8.31 -7.18
N THR A 307 23.60 7.12 -6.55
CA THR A 307 24.88 6.45 -6.23
C THR A 307 25.67 6.08 -7.49
N ARG A 308 24.99 5.86 -8.63
CA ARG A 308 25.65 5.52 -9.91
C ARG A 308 26.00 6.73 -10.77
N THR A 309 25.20 7.79 -10.66
CA THR A 309 25.26 8.96 -11.57
C THR A 309 25.97 10.17 -10.96
N SER A 310 26.10 10.23 -9.63
CA SER A 310 26.84 11.31 -8.97
C SER A 310 28.35 11.19 -9.20
N GLU A 311 29.06 12.32 -9.10
CA GLU A 311 30.52 12.36 -9.16
C GLU A 311 31.18 11.44 -8.12
N ALA A 312 30.62 11.40 -6.91
CA ALA A 312 31.04 10.49 -5.83
C ALA A 312 30.82 8.99 -6.19
N GLY A 313 29.91 8.70 -7.12
CA GLY A 313 29.59 7.37 -7.62
C GLY A 313 30.59 6.79 -8.61
N GLY A 314 31.40 7.62 -9.29
CA GLY A 314 32.36 7.15 -10.30
C GLY A 314 33.32 6.09 -9.73
N ILE A 315 33.83 6.33 -8.54
CA ILE A 315 34.75 5.44 -7.82
C ILE A 315 34.07 4.12 -7.41
N VAL A 316 32.78 4.15 -7.11
CA VAL A 316 31.98 2.95 -6.76
C VAL A 316 31.73 2.11 -8.01
N ASN A 317 31.51 2.75 -9.16
CA ASN A 317 31.28 2.08 -10.43
C ASN A 317 32.51 1.30 -10.93
N ASP A 318 33.72 1.80 -10.67
CA ASP A 318 34.96 1.12 -11.06
C ASP A 318 35.13 -0.22 -10.32
N VAL A 319 34.96 -0.23 -8.99
CA VAL A 319 35.04 -1.46 -8.18
C VAL A 319 33.94 -2.45 -8.59
N ARG A 320 32.74 -1.93 -8.89
CA ARG A 320 31.63 -2.77 -9.36
C ARG A 320 31.96 -3.46 -10.70
N ARG A 321 32.54 -2.73 -11.66
CA ARG A 321 32.92 -3.29 -12.96
C ARG A 321 33.92 -4.42 -12.79
N GLU A 322 34.91 -4.23 -11.92
CA GLU A 322 35.89 -5.27 -11.59
C GLU A 322 35.25 -6.50 -10.94
N MET A 323 34.29 -6.29 -10.02
CA MET A 323 33.52 -7.39 -9.42
C MET A 323 32.71 -8.18 -10.46
N ASP A 324 32.01 -7.49 -11.37
CA ASP A 324 31.20 -8.13 -12.40
C ASP A 324 32.07 -8.94 -13.39
N GLU A 325 33.25 -8.42 -13.74
CA GLU A 325 34.24 -9.13 -14.56
C GLU A 325 34.72 -10.42 -13.88
N LYS A 326 35.14 -10.34 -12.61
CA LYS A 326 35.57 -11.50 -11.82
C LYS A 326 34.46 -12.51 -11.63
N GLN A 327 33.23 -12.06 -11.39
CA GLN A 327 32.07 -12.94 -11.22
C GLN A 327 31.73 -13.69 -12.52
N SER A 328 31.85 -13.04 -13.67
CA SER A 328 31.66 -13.69 -14.98
C SER A 328 32.74 -14.74 -15.28
N SER A 329 33.96 -14.55 -14.75
CA SER A 329 35.08 -15.47 -14.96
C SER A 329 34.89 -16.81 -14.23
N ILE A 330 34.22 -16.83 -13.08
CA ILE A 330 33.98 -18.04 -12.26
C ILE A 330 33.33 -19.16 -13.08
N ARG A 331 32.30 -18.83 -13.87
CA ARG A 331 31.58 -19.81 -14.70
C ARG A 331 32.45 -20.41 -15.80
N LYS A 332 33.45 -19.66 -16.28
CA LYS A 332 34.37 -20.09 -17.35
C LYS A 332 35.53 -20.93 -16.82
N THR A 333 35.91 -20.74 -15.56
CA THR A 333 37.02 -21.44 -14.92
C THR A 333 36.65 -22.89 -14.59
N LYS A 334 37.43 -23.87 -15.08
CA LYS A 334 37.25 -25.31 -14.78
C LYS A 334 38.06 -25.79 -13.57
N SER A 335 39.14 -25.09 -13.21
CA SER A 335 40.02 -25.44 -12.08
C SER A 335 39.42 -25.02 -10.74
N GLY A 336 39.29 -25.98 -9.81
CA GLY A 336 38.77 -25.71 -8.46
C GLY A 336 39.70 -24.83 -7.60
N ARG A 337 41.01 -24.81 -7.90
CA ARG A 337 41.99 -23.95 -7.21
C ARG A 337 41.87 -22.49 -7.68
N GLU A 338 41.74 -22.28 -8.99
CA GLU A 338 41.53 -20.96 -9.58
C GLU A 338 40.17 -20.37 -9.16
N ARG A 339 39.10 -21.17 -9.14
CA ARG A 339 37.80 -20.73 -8.60
C ARG A 339 37.92 -20.22 -7.16
N ARG A 340 38.68 -20.94 -6.30
CA ARG A 340 38.92 -20.51 -4.91
C ARG A 340 39.69 -19.19 -4.82
N ALA A 341 40.66 -18.96 -5.69
CA ALA A 341 41.39 -17.69 -5.76
C ALA A 341 40.47 -16.54 -6.17
N ILE A 342 39.66 -16.72 -7.23
CA ILE A 342 38.69 -15.72 -7.69
C ILE A 342 37.66 -15.41 -6.60
N TYR A 343 37.22 -16.41 -5.82
CA TYR A 343 36.33 -16.20 -4.68
C TYR A 343 36.98 -15.37 -3.55
N ALA A 344 38.27 -15.54 -3.29
CA ALA A 344 38.99 -14.74 -2.29
C ALA A 344 39.10 -13.29 -2.75
N GLU A 345 39.50 -13.05 -4.00
CA GLU A 345 39.58 -11.70 -4.59
C GLU A 345 38.20 -11.00 -4.59
N LEU A 346 37.13 -11.71 -4.97
CA LEU A 346 35.77 -11.17 -4.92
C LEU A 346 35.33 -10.78 -3.51
N LYS A 347 35.79 -11.50 -2.49
CA LYS A 347 35.48 -11.17 -1.10
C LYS A 347 36.12 -9.84 -0.69
N ASP A 348 37.37 -9.62 -1.10
CA ASP A 348 38.08 -8.38 -0.81
C ASP A 348 37.47 -7.20 -1.60
N LEU A 349 37.17 -7.39 -2.88
CA LEU A 349 36.48 -6.39 -3.71
C LEU A 349 35.09 -6.04 -3.15
N ARG A 350 34.32 -7.03 -2.66
CA ARG A 350 33.02 -6.78 -2.00
C ARG A 350 33.16 -5.90 -0.77
N LYS A 351 34.20 -6.14 0.04
CA LYS A 351 34.46 -5.36 1.25
C LYS A 351 34.77 -3.91 0.89
N GLU A 352 35.66 -3.71 -0.09
CA GLU A 352 36.01 -2.38 -0.59
C GLU A 352 34.80 -1.66 -1.22
N TYR A 353 34.03 -2.36 -2.05
CA TYR A 353 32.81 -1.84 -2.66
C TYR A 353 31.85 -1.31 -1.61
N ARG A 354 31.57 -2.08 -0.54
CA ARG A 354 30.66 -1.66 0.53
C ARG A 354 31.16 -0.45 1.30
N GLU A 355 32.47 -0.37 1.56
CA GLU A 355 33.02 0.78 2.28
C GLU A 355 32.88 2.06 1.45
N ARG A 356 33.20 1.99 0.16
CA ARG A 356 33.07 3.12 -0.77
C ARG A 356 31.61 3.50 -1.00
N GLU A 357 30.75 2.51 -1.27
CA GLU A 357 29.30 2.70 -1.43
C GLU A 357 28.69 3.29 -0.16
N GLY A 358 29.06 2.79 1.02
CA GLY A 358 28.59 3.31 2.30
C GLY A 358 28.94 4.79 2.51
N LYS A 359 30.16 5.20 2.16
CA LYS A 359 30.59 6.62 2.21
C LYS A 359 29.82 7.49 1.21
N CYS A 360 29.63 6.99 -0.01
CA CYS A 360 28.85 7.68 -1.04
C CYS A 360 27.38 7.86 -0.62
N VAL A 361 26.75 6.79 -0.14
CA VAL A 361 25.37 6.81 0.36
C VAL A 361 25.23 7.75 1.56
N ASP A 362 26.12 7.69 2.55
CA ASP A 362 26.06 8.62 3.70
C ASP A 362 26.19 10.07 3.24
N GLY A 363 27.11 10.36 2.30
CA GLY A 363 27.30 11.69 1.73
C GLY A 363 26.08 12.21 0.99
N LEU A 364 25.49 11.39 0.10
CA LEU A 364 24.29 11.74 -0.66
C LEU A 364 23.10 11.99 0.26
N VAL A 365 22.85 11.10 1.21
CA VAL A 365 21.75 11.24 2.15
C VAL A 365 21.99 12.47 3.02
N ARG A 366 23.17 12.64 3.62
CA ARG A 366 23.52 13.80 4.46
C ARG A 366 23.40 15.13 3.72
N GLY A 367 23.77 15.19 2.45
CA GLY A 367 23.65 16.38 1.60
C GLY A 367 22.21 16.74 1.22
N SER A 368 21.28 15.79 1.30
CA SER A 368 19.87 16.02 0.97
C SER A 368 19.12 16.77 2.07
N LYS A 369 18.23 17.67 1.65
CA LYS A 369 17.32 18.45 2.52
C LYS A 369 16.02 17.71 2.79
N VAL A 370 15.58 16.89 1.84
CA VAL A 370 14.41 16.01 1.98
C VAL A 370 14.82 14.58 1.65
N VAL A 371 14.56 13.67 2.58
CA VAL A 371 14.67 12.22 2.35
C VAL A 371 13.26 11.65 2.30
N LEU A 372 12.97 10.85 1.27
CA LEU A 372 11.64 10.29 1.03
C LEU A 372 11.72 8.77 1.04
N SER A 373 10.85 8.09 1.78
CA SER A 373 10.88 6.62 1.89
C SER A 373 9.52 6.05 2.26
N THR A 374 9.31 4.74 2.12
CA THR A 374 8.16 4.13 2.80
C THR A 374 8.42 4.09 4.31
N LEU A 375 7.38 3.94 5.13
CA LEU A 375 7.54 3.82 6.60
C LEU A 375 8.57 2.74 6.98
N HIS A 376 8.50 1.58 6.33
CA HIS A 376 9.51 0.54 6.52
C HIS A 376 10.88 0.93 5.96
N GLY A 377 10.93 1.59 4.79
CA GLY A 377 12.16 2.07 4.16
C GLY A 377 12.96 3.03 5.04
N SER A 378 12.29 3.81 5.90
CA SER A 378 12.93 4.69 6.89
C SER A 378 13.71 3.94 7.98
N GLY A 379 13.48 2.63 8.14
CA GLY A 379 14.26 1.73 8.98
C GLY A 379 15.48 1.13 8.28
N GLY A 380 15.89 1.68 7.14
CA GLY A 380 17.02 1.19 6.34
C GLY A 380 18.38 1.61 6.91
N HIS A 381 19.42 0.81 6.62
CA HIS A 381 20.79 1.14 7.06
C HIS A 381 21.27 2.50 6.53
N GLN A 382 20.77 2.92 5.37
CA GLN A 382 21.14 4.16 4.69
C GLN A 382 20.80 5.43 5.49
N VAL A 383 19.84 5.35 6.43
CA VAL A 383 19.39 6.47 7.27
C VAL A 383 19.73 6.31 8.75
N ARG A 384 20.37 5.21 9.15
CA ARG A 384 20.67 4.91 10.55
C ARG A 384 21.48 6.01 11.26
N ASN A 385 22.40 6.65 10.53
CA ASN A 385 23.28 7.70 11.07
C ASN A 385 22.81 9.11 10.71
N GLN A 386 21.55 9.25 10.32
CA GLN A 386 20.96 10.49 9.83
C GLN A 386 19.96 11.05 10.85
N GLY A 387 19.96 12.38 11.03
CA GLY A 387 19.00 13.11 11.86
C GLY A 387 18.05 13.95 11.01
N PHE A 388 16.79 14.06 11.46
CA PHE A 388 15.74 14.85 10.82
C PHE A 388 15.02 15.68 11.87
N ASP A 389 14.75 16.94 11.59
CA ASP A 389 14.02 17.82 12.52
C ASP A 389 12.54 17.48 12.53
N VAL A 390 11.99 17.19 11.34
CA VAL A 390 10.56 16.96 11.11
C VAL A 390 10.35 15.68 10.31
N VAL A 391 9.40 14.87 10.77
CA VAL A 391 8.86 13.73 10.02
C VAL A 391 7.47 14.09 9.52
N VAL A 392 7.25 13.92 8.22
CA VAL A 392 5.94 14.06 7.58
C VAL A 392 5.49 12.67 7.13
N ILE A 393 4.31 12.22 7.53
CA ILE A 393 3.72 10.95 7.09
C ILE A 393 2.46 11.26 6.28
N ASP A 394 2.50 10.99 4.98
CA ASP A 394 1.31 11.01 4.12
C ASP A 394 0.57 9.66 4.18
N GLU A 395 -0.74 9.70 3.93
CA GLU A 395 -1.66 8.57 4.10
C GLU A 395 -1.53 7.87 5.46
N ALA A 396 -1.34 8.64 6.53
CA ALA A 396 -1.15 8.12 7.89
C ALA A 396 -2.35 7.31 8.42
N SER A 397 -3.54 7.51 7.86
CA SER A 397 -4.74 6.74 8.18
C SER A 397 -4.78 5.35 7.52
N GLN A 398 -3.86 5.06 6.61
CA GLN A 398 -3.68 3.72 6.00
C GLN A 398 -2.46 2.98 6.59
N ALA A 399 -1.78 3.58 7.56
CA ALA A 399 -0.61 3.00 8.18
C ALA A 399 -0.96 2.31 9.51
N LEU A 400 -0.39 1.12 9.72
CA LEU A 400 -0.39 0.50 11.04
C LEU A 400 0.41 1.39 12.00
N GLU A 401 -0.13 1.66 13.19
CA GLU A 401 0.56 2.49 14.17
C GLU A 401 2.02 2.05 14.47
N PRO A 402 2.34 0.75 14.62
CA PRO A 402 3.73 0.29 14.73
C PRO A 402 4.67 0.77 13.62
N GLN A 403 4.18 0.97 12.39
CA GLN A 403 4.99 1.45 11.26
C GLN A 403 5.35 2.93 11.42
N CYS A 404 4.44 3.75 11.95
CA CYS A 404 4.65 5.19 12.17
C CYS A 404 5.75 5.48 13.20
N TRP A 405 6.04 4.54 14.10
CA TRP A 405 7.15 4.67 15.07
C TRP A 405 8.54 4.47 14.45
N ILE A 406 8.65 3.80 13.30
CA ILE A 406 9.93 3.51 12.65
C ILE A 406 10.72 4.80 12.33
N PRO A 407 10.18 5.77 11.56
CA PRO A 407 10.91 6.99 11.21
C PRO A 407 11.23 7.88 12.42
N LEU A 408 10.51 7.70 13.54
CA LEU A 408 10.67 8.51 14.76
C LEU A 408 11.81 8.03 15.67
N VAL A 409 12.26 6.78 15.51
CA VAL A 409 13.15 6.12 16.49
C VAL A 409 14.40 5.51 15.87
N PHE A 410 14.39 5.26 14.55
CA PHE A 410 15.47 4.50 13.89
C PHE A 410 16.71 5.35 13.58
N GLY A 411 16.56 6.66 13.32
CA GLY A 411 17.67 7.58 13.03
C GLY A 411 18.55 7.89 14.26
N SER A 412 19.67 8.58 14.02
CA SER A 412 20.63 8.98 15.08
C SER A 412 20.31 10.32 15.74
N GLY A 413 19.36 11.08 15.18
CA GLY A 413 18.92 12.38 15.69
C GLY A 413 17.55 12.34 16.38
N GLU A 414 17.30 13.33 17.21
CA GLU A 414 15.98 13.55 17.82
C GLU A 414 15.04 14.23 16.82
N VAL A 415 13.94 13.55 16.50
CA VAL A 415 12.82 14.14 15.76
C VAL A 415 12.04 15.03 16.71
N LYS A 416 11.90 16.30 16.35
CA LYS A 416 11.23 17.32 17.18
C LYS A 416 9.75 17.43 16.88
N LYS A 417 9.36 17.20 15.62
CA LYS A 417 7.99 17.38 15.15
C LYS A 417 7.53 16.23 14.24
N LEU A 418 6.28 15.80 14.42
CA LEU A 418 5.56 14.87 13.55
C LEU A 418 4.37 15.56 12.90
N ILE A 419 4.25 15.44 11.59
CA ILE A 419 3.08 15.91 10.83
C ILE A 419 2.44 14.68 10.18
N LEU A 420 1.19 14.41 10.53
CA LEU A 420 0.41 13.32 9.94
C LEU A 420 -0.63 13.90 9.00
N ALA A 421 -0.60 13.46 7.75
CA ALA A 421 -1.63 13.77 6.77
C ALA A 421 -2.37 12.48 6.39
N GLY A 422 -3.69 12.56 6.31
CA GLY A 422 -4.49 11.40 5.96
C GLY A 422 -5.98 11.69 6.03
N ASP A 423 -6.76 10.64 5.83
CA ASP A 423 -8.21 10.67 6.01
C ASP A 423 -8.68 9.44 6.76
N HIS A 424 -8.94 9.63 8.04
CA HIS A 424 -9.42 8.59 8.94
C HIS A 424 -10.88 8.16 8.70
N LEU A 425 -11.55 8.76 7.73
CA LEU A 425 -12.89 8.37 7.26
C LEU A 425 -12.84 7.56 5.96
N GLN A 426 -11.64 7.32 5.40
CA GLN A 426 -11.37 6.33 4.37
C GLN A 426 -10.79 5.05 4.98
N LEU A 427 -10.33 4.09 4.16
CA LEU A 427 -9.95 2.75 4.63
C LEU A 427 -8.87 2.80 5.72
N PRO A 428 -9.05 2.01 6.79
CA PRO A 428 -7.96 1.71 7.71
C PRO A 428 -6.89 0.83 7.02
N PRO A 429 -5.72 0.62 7.65
CA PRO A 429 -4.80 -0.42 7.21
C PRO A 429 -5.48 -1.80 7.20
N THR A 430 -5.18 -2.60 6.19
CA THR A 430 -5.65 -4.01 6.11
C THR A 430 -4.99 -4.87 7.18
N VAL A 431 -5.79 -5.59 7.97
CA VAL A 431 -5.34 -6.48 9.05
C VAL A 431 -5.95 -7.87 8.86
N LYS A 432 -5.16 -8.83 8.39
CA LYS A 432 -5.65 -10.18 8.04
C LYS A 432 -6.11 -10.98 9.26
N SER A 433 -5.46 -10.80 10.41
CA SER A 433 -5.82 -11.48 11.65
C SER A 433 -7.19 -11.06 12.21
N ALA A 434 -7.75 -9.94 11.75
CA ALA A 434 -9.10 -9.50 12.12
C ALA A 434 -10.18 -10.31 11.38
N ASP A 435 -9.94 -10.65 10.11
CA ASP A 435 -10.92 -11.27 9.21
C ASP A 435 -10.97 -12.80 9.32
N ASN A 436 -9.93 -13.43 9.85
CA ASN A 436 -9.79 -14.88 9.80
C ASN A 436 -10.50 -15.59 10.97
N LYS A 437 -11.72 -16.10 10.73
CA LYS A 437 -12.54 -16.83 11.73
C LYS A 437 -11.87 -18.11 12.26
N GLU A 438 -10.96 -18.71 11.51
CA GLU A 438 -10.26 -19.95 11.86
C GLU A 438 -9.22 -19.77 12.99
N ASN A 439 -8.80 -18.52 13.27
CA ASN A 439 -7.75 -18.22 14.26
C ASN A 439 -8.28 -17.86 15.67
N LYS A 440 -9.56 -18.12 15.97
CA LYS A 440 -10.19 -17.73 17.26
C LYS A 440 -9.46 -18.27 18.49
N ASP A 441 -9.04 -19.53 18.47
CA ASP A 441 -8.37 -20.15 19.61
C ASP A 441 -6.95 -19.60 19.82
N GLN A 442 -6.21 -19.37 18.73
CA GLN A 442 -4.88 -18.75 18.78
C GLN A 442 -4.96 -17.31 19.31
N LYS A 443 -5.93 -16.52 18.81
CA LYS A 443 -6.20 -15.16 19.28
C LYS A 443 -6.50 -15.17 20.78
N LYS A 444 -7.33 -16.11 21.25
CA LYS A 444 -7.65 -16.26 22.68
C LYS A 444 -6.41 -16.60 23.51
N ALA A 445 -5.54 -17.48 23.04
CA ALA A 445 -4.30 -17.85 23.72
C ALA A 445 -3.33 -16.67 23.82
N LYS A 446 -3.10 -15.92 22.75
CA LYS A 446 -2.24 -14.73 22.75
C LYS A 446 -2.78 -13.61 23.63
N MET A 447 -4.10 -13.37 23.61
CA MET A 447 -4.74 -12.39 24.49
C MET A 447 -4.61 -12.77 25.97
N LYS A 448 -4.60 -14.07 26.29
CA LYS A 448 -4.30 -14.55 27.65
C LYS A 448 -2.84 -14.30 28.02
N SER A 449 -1.90 -14.59 27.11
CA SER A 449 -0.48 -14.31 27.31
C SER A 449 -0.21 -12.82 27.57
N LEU A 450 -0.85 -11.93 26.80
CA LEU A 450 -0.78 -10.48 27.01
C LEU A 450 -1.30 -10.10 28.40
N GLU A 451 -2.45 -10.62 28.82
CA GLU A 451 -2.98 -10.38 30.16
C GLU A 451 -2.00 -10.80 31.26
N ASP A 452 -1.39 -11.97 31.15
CA ASP A 452 -0.40 -12.46 32.11
C ASP A 452 0.87 -11.59 32.14
N GLU A 453 1.34 -11.10 31.00
CA GLU A 453 2.48 -10.17 30.90
C GLU A 453 2.16 -8.80 31.52
N LEU A 454 0.98 -8.24 31.24
CA LEU A 454 0.57 -6.96 31.80
C LEU A 454 0.39 -7.03 33.32
N ARG A 455 -0.14 -8.15 33.85
CA ARG A 455 -0.21 -8.38 35.31
C ARG A 455 1.18 -8.41 35.96
N LYS A 456 2.18 -9.03 35.32
CA LYS A 456 3.57 -9.02 35.81
C LYS A 456 4.17 -7.61 35.85
N LEU A 457 3.72 -6.72 34.97
CA LEU A 457 4.11 -5.31 34.94
C LEU A 457 3.27 -4.43 35.88
N SER A 458 2.43 -5.02 36.73
CA SER A 458 1.56 -4.29 37.67
C SER A 458 0.61 -3.30 36.99
N VAL A 459 0.18 -3.58 35.76
CA VAL A 459 -0.81 -2.80 35.03
C VAL A 459 -2.20 -3.04 35.63
N LYS A 460 -3.01 -1.98 35.75
CA LYS A 460 -4.36 -2.03 36.34
C LYS A 460 -5.34 -2.85 35.48
N ASP A 461 -6.32 -3.50 36.09
CA ASP A 461 -7.30 -4.34 35.39
C ASP A 461 -8.09 -3.59 34.30
N ASP A 462 -8.44 -2.32 34.52
CA ASP A 462 -9.12 -1.49 33.52
C ASP A 462 -8.24 -1.20 32.29
N GLU A 463 -6.93 -1.01 32.49
CA GLU A 463 -5.95 -0.87 31.41
C GLU A 463 -5.74 -2.19 30.68
N ILE A 464 -5.72 -3.32 31.39
CA ILE A 464 -5.65 -4.66 30.77
C ILE A 464 -6.87 -4.90 29.89
N LYS A 465 -8.07 -4.53 30.35
CA LYS A 465 -9.30 -4.64 29.55
C LYS A 465 -9.22 -3.78 28.29
N ALA A 466 -8.71 -2.55 28.40
CA ALA A 466 -8.50 -1.67 27.26
C ALA A 466 -7.45 -2.21 26.27
N ALA A 467 -6.35 -2.79 26.77
CA ALA A 467 -5.31 -3.43 25.99
C ALA A 467 -5.84 -4.63 25.17
N LYS A 468 -6.68 -5.47 25.78
CA LYS A 468 -7.31 -6.62 25.09
C LYS A 468 -8.32 -6.21 24.02
N GLY A 469 -8.91 -5.02 24.16
CA GLY A 469 -9.80 -4.42 23.16
C GLY A 469 -9.08 -3.65 22.06
N TRP A 470 -7.75 -3.57 22.09
CA TRP A 470 -6.98 -2.81 21.12
C TRP A 470 -6.95 -3.48 19.74
N SER A 471 -6.98 -2.68 18.67
CA SER A 471 -6.96 -3.16 17.28
C SER A 471 -5.80 -2.54 16.51
N LEU A 472 -5.22 -3.30 15.58
CA LEU A 472 -4.23 -2.80 14.62
C LEU A 472 -4.83 -1.87 13.57
N GLU A 473 -6.15 -1.90 13.38
CA GLU A 473 -6.87 -0.96 12.51
C GLU A 473 -6.94 0.44 13.13
N ARG A 474 -6.70 0.58 14.44
CA ARG A 474 -6.62 1.90 15.09
C ARG A 474 -5.29 2.55 14.70
N THR A 475 -5.37 3.53 13.82
CA THR A 475 -4.20 4.25 13.30
C THR A 475 -3.63 5.20 14.35
N MET A 476 -2.36 5.61 14.17
CA MET A 476 -1.78 6.68 14.99
C MET A 476 -2.57 7.99 14.83
N PHE A 477 -3.10 8.26 13.64
CA PHE A 477 -3.97 9.42 13.38
C PHE A 477 -5.23 9.39 14.25
N ASP A 478 -5.98 8.28 14.22
CA ASP A 478 -7.21 8.08 15.01
C ASP A 478 -6.93 8.18 16.51
N ARG A 479 -5.84 7.56 16.98
CA ARG A 479 -5.47 7.56 18.39
C ARG A 479 -5.13 8.95 18.89
N LEU A 480 -4.31 9.70 18.16
CA LEU A 480 -3.92 11.06 18.56
C LEU A 480 -5.12 12.02 18.50
N LEU A 481 -5.98 11.90 17.50
CA LEU A 481 -7.21 12.69 17.41
C LEU A 481 -8.15 12.38 18.58
N SER A 482 -8.32 11.11 18.94
CA SER A 482 -9.11 10.69 20.10
C SER A 482 -8.49 11.13 21.44
N MET A 483 -7.16 11.29 21.49
CA MET A 483 -6.40 11.61 22.69
C MET A 483 -6.38 13.10 22.99
N HIS A 484 -6.05 13.91 21.98
CA HIS A 484 -5.80 15.35 22.12
C HIS A 484 -6.94 16.22 21.54
N GLY A 485 -7.95 15.59 20.92
CA GLY A 485 -9.10 16.27 20.35
C GLY A 485 -8.80 16.98 19.01
N SER A 486 -9.78 17.75 18.54
CA SER A 486 -9.72 18.44 17.25
C SER A 486 -8.72 19.60 17.22
N ASN A 487 -8.18 20.04 18.36
CA ASN A 487 -7.24 21.15 18.45
C ASN A 487 -5.93 20.90 17.69
N ILE A 488 -5.52 19.62 17.55
CA ILE A 488 -4.34 19.24 16.77
C ILE A 488 -4.63 18.98 15.29
N LYS A 489 -5.89 19.14 14.85
CA LYS A 489 -6.36 18.79 13.50
C LYS A 489 -6.72 20.06 12.70
N ARG A 490 -6.43 20.06 11.40
CA ARG A 490 -7.04 20.97 10.42
C ARG A 490 -7.64 20.18 9.26
N LEU A 491 -8.88 20.52 8.90
CA LEU A 491 -9.59 19.93 7.76
C LEU A 491 -9.32 20.74 6.50
N LEU A 492 -8.97 20.06 5.41
CA LEU A 492 -9.02 20.63 4.08
C LEU A 492 -10.45 20.46 3.56
N ASN A 493 -11.13 21.55 3.23
CA ASN A 493 -12.58 21.50 3.00
C ASN A 493 -12.98 21.71 1.53
N THR A 494 -12.13 22.34 0.72
CA THR A 494 -12.43 22.57 -0.70
C THR A 494 -11.92 21.40 -1.53
N GLN A 495 -12.81 20.69 -2.24
CA GLN A 495 -12.49 19.55 -3.09
C GLN A 495 -12.49 19.92 -4.59
N TYR A 496 -11.58 19.29 -5.32
CA TYR A 496 -11.29 19.54 -6.74
C TYR A 496 -11.47 18.29 -7.61
N ARG A 497 -12.25 17.31 -7.17
CA ARG A 497 -12.47 16.01 -7.86
C ARG A 497 -13.91 15.80 -8.32
N MET A 498 -14.87 15.83 -7.41
CA MET A 498 -16.23 15.35 -7.67
C MET A 498 -17.13 16.47 -8.16
N HIS A 499 -18.12 16.13 -8.99
CA HIS A 499 -19.33 16.91 -9.16
C HIS A 499 -20.02 17.15 -7.81
N GLU A 500 -20.72 18.28 -7.63
CA GLU A 500 -21.33 18.66 -6.37
C GLU A 500 -22.33 17.61 -5.86
N THR A 501 -23.23 17.11 -6.72
CA THR A 501 -24.20 16.05 -6.39
C THR A 501 -23.54 14.80 -5.80
N ILE A 502 -22.41 14.36 -6.39
CA ILE A 502 -21.67 13.17 -5.91
C ILE A 502 -21.06 13.46 -4.53
N MET A 503 -20.52 14.67 -4.33
CA MET A 503 -19.85 15.09 -3.10
C MET A 503 -20.81 15.21 -1.90
N ARG A 504 -22.07 15.62 -2.13
CA ARG A 504 -23.03 15.97 -1.06
C ARG A 504 -23.18 14.87 -0.01
N PHE A 505 -23.48 13.64 -0.41
CA PHE A 505 -23.70 12.57 0.55
C PHE A 505 -22.47 12.26 1.43
N PRO A 506 -21.25 12.03 0.88
CA PRO A 506 -20.05 11.92 1.70
C PRO A 506 -19.85 13.12 2.63
N SER A 507 -20.04 14.35 2.13
CA SER A 507 -19.88 15.58 2.92
C SER A 507 -20.78 15.57 4.16
N ASP A 508 -22.07 15.34 3.96
CA ASP A 508 -23.08 15.47 5.00
C ASP A 508 -22.96 14.35 6.04
N GLU A 509 -22.69 13.12 5.60
CA GLU A 509 -22.69 11.94 6.49
C GLU A 509 -21.35 11.67 7.18
N LEU A 510 -20.24 12.13 6.60
CA LEU A 510 -18.90 11.76 7.08
C LEU A 510 -18.05 12.97 7.46
N TYR A 511 -18.24 14.11 6.81
CA TYR A 511 -17.38 15.29 6.98
C TYR A 511 -18.14 16.50 7.54
N ASP A 512 -19.18 16.26 8.35
CA ASP A 512 -19.93 17.28 9.07
C ASP A 512 -20.48 18.41 8.17
N SER A 513 -20.80 18.09 6.90
CA SER A 513 -21.23 19.04 5.87
C SER A 513 -20.21 20.15 5.55
N GLU A 514 -18.92 19.96 5.87
CA GLU A 514 -17.89 20.98 5.66
C GLU A 514 -17.29 20.97 4.25
N LEU A 515 -17.50 19.93 3.42
CA LEU A 515 -16.90 19.88 2.09
C LEU A 515 -17.58 20.82 1.10
N VAL A 516 -16.77 21.52 0.32
CA VAL A 516 -17.20 22.46 -0.73
C VAL A 516 -16.59 22.06 -2.05
N ALA A 517 -17.41 21.95 -3.10
CA ALA A 517 -16.94 21.74 -4.46
C ALA A 517 -16.37 23.04 -5.03
N ALA A 518 -15.12 23.02 -5.52
CA ALA A 518 -14.55 24.17 -6.20
C ALA A 518 -15.35 24.53 -7.48
N ASP A 519 -15.33 25.79 -7.89
CA ASP A 519 -16.10 26.26 -9.05
C ASP A 519 -15.77 25.53 -10.35
N ALA A 520 -14.51 25.15 -10.53
CA ALA A 520 -14.05 24.39 -11.71
C ALA A 520 -14.64 22.97 -11.80
N VAL A 521 -15.31 22.50 -10.74
CA VAL A 521 -15.64 21.09 -10.56
C VAL A 521 -17.08 20.83 -10.18
N LYS A 522 -17.75 21.83 -9.59
CA LYS A 522 -19.10 21.67 -9.03
C LYS A 522 -20.13 21.19 -10.06
N SER A 523 -19.98 21.57 -11.33
CA SER A 523 -20.93 21.30 -12.41
C SER A 523 -20.33 20.51 -13.60
N ARG A 524 -19.23 19.77 -13.38
CA ARG A 524 -18.56 19.02 -14.46
C ARG A 524 -19.37 17.77 -14.88
N LEU A 525 -19.59 17.56 -16.17
CA LEU A 525 -20.30 16.37 -16.69
C LEU A 525 -19.46 15.62 -17.73
N LEU A 526 -19.84 14.39 -18.09
CA LEU A 526 -19.09 13.59 -19.08
C LEU A 526 -19.13 14.24 -20.47
N LYS A 527 -20.24 14.88 -20.85
CA LYS A 527 -20.32 15.63 -22.10
C LYS A 527 -19.33 16.80 -22.21
N ASP A 528 -18.79 17.28 -21.08
CA ASP A 528 -17.79 18.36 -21.02
C ASP A 528 -16.34 17.82 -20.95
N LEU A 529 -16.12 16.58 -21.40
CA LEU A 529 -14.77 16.03 -21.53
C LEU A 529 -13.98 16.77 -22.62
N PRO A 530 -12.64 16.78 -22.57
CA PRO A 530 -11.80 17.53 -23.51
C PRO A 530 -11.75 16.88 -24.92
N TYR A 531 -12.55 15.86 -25.17
CA TYR A 531 -12.72 15.15 -26.43
C TYR A 531 -14.20 14.97 -26.73
N GLU A 532 -14.53 14.62 -27.97
CA GLU A 532 -15.91 14.49 -28.43
C GLU A 532 -16.64 13.37 -27.67
N VAL A 533 -17.71 13.76 -26.97
CA VAL A 533 -18.64 12.88 -26.26
C VAL A 533 -20.05 13.37 -26.58
N GLU A 534 -20.90 12.47 -27.05
CA GLU A 534 -22.29 12.76 -27.37
C GLU A 534 -23.07 13.12 -26.10
N GLU A 535 -23.98 14.09 -26.21
CA GLU A 535 -24.91 14.41 -25.14
C GLU A 535 -26.05 13.39 -25.12
N THR A 536 -26.00 12.47 -24.15
CA THR A 536 -26.98 11.40 -23.93
C THR A 536 -27.60 11.54 -22.55
N GLU A 537 -28.58 10.68 -22.22
CA GLU A 537 -29.15 10.61 -20.87
C GLU A 537 -28.11 10.20 -19.83
N ASP A 538 -27.07 9.46 -20.20
CA ASP A 538 -26.01 9.03 -19.29
C ASP A 538 -24.91 10.08 -19.14
N THR A 539 -24.56 10.81 -20.21
CA THR A 539 -23.41 11.74 -20.18
C THR A 539 -23.75 13.11 -19.61
N LYS A 540 -25.05 13.44 -19.51
CA LYS A 540 -25.56 14.67 -18.86
C LYS A 540 -25.83 14.49 -17.36
N GLU A 541 -25.87 13.26 -16.85
CA GLU A 541 -26.18 12.97 -15.46
C GLU A 541 -24.92 12.65 -14.65
N PRO A 542 -24.69 13.30 -13.49
CA PRO A 542 -23.52 13.04 -12.66
C PRO A 542 -23.71 11.83 -11.72
N LEU A 543 -24.96 11.44 -11.44
CA LEU A 543 -25.29 10.39 -10.49
C LEU A 543 -26.47 9.56 -11.03
N VAL A 544 -26.23 8.28 -11.31
CA VAL A 544 -27.22 7.32 -11.80
C VAL A 544 -27.34 6.17 -10.79
N PHE A 545 -28.56 5.71 -10.53
CA PHE A 545 -28.81 4.54 -9.69
C PHE A 545 -29.73 3.54 -10.40
N PHE A 546 -29.19 2.38 -10.74
CA PHE A 546 -29.98 1.21 -11.16
C PHE A 546 -30.36 0.40 -9.92
N ASP A 547 -31.63 0.53 -9.51
CA ASP A 547 -32.17 -0.19 -8.38
C ASP A 547 -32.70 -1.56 -8.83
N THR A 548 -31.99 -2.62 -8.45
CA THR A 548 -32.28 -4.00 -8.84
C THR A 548 -33.21 -4.72 -7.86
N GLN A 549 -34.00 -3.97 -7.08
CA GLN A 549 -35.01 -4.53 -6.18
C GLN A 549 -36.03 -5.41 -6.93
N GLY A 550 -36.77 -6.24 -6.19
CA GLY A 550 -37.82 -7.11 -6.75
C GLY A 550 -37.39 -8.56 -7.01
N GLY A 551 -36.11 -8.89 -6.76
CA GLY A 551 -35.62 -10.28 -6.69
C GLY A 551 -35.21 -10.91 -8.03
N GLU A 552 -35.27 -10.18 -9.14
CA GLU A 552 -34.82 -10.65 -10.47
C GLU A 552 -33.29 -10.71 -10.61
N PHE A 553 -32.57 -10.07 -9.69
CA PHE A 553 -31.10 -9.97 -9.68
C PHE A 553 -30.51 -10.63 -8.42
N PRO A 554 -30.63 -11.96 -8.24
CA PRO A 554 -30.18 -12.62 -7.02
C PRO A 554 -28.65 -12.79 -6.95
N GLU A 555 -28.09 -12.70 -5.74
CA GLU A 555 -26.69 -13.06 -5.51
C GLU A 555 -26.45 -14.58 -5.59
N LYS A 556 -25.23 -14.99 -5.93
CA LYS A 556 -24.76 -16.39 -5.93
C LYS A 556 -23.45 -16.55 -5.17
N THR A 557 -23.18 -17.78 -4.69
CA THR A 557 -21.86 -18.17 -4.17
C THR A 557 -21.04 -18.92 -5.23
N GLU A 558 -19.71 -18.94 -5.10
CA GLU A 558 -18.86 -19.71 -6.02
C GLU A 558 -19.19 -21.23 -6.01
N GLU A 559 -19.77 -21.77 -4.94
CA GLU A 559 -20.13 -23.19 -4.84
C GLU A 559 -21.34 -23.58 -5.71
N ASP A 560 -22.18 -22.61 -6.09
CA ASP A 560 -23.39 -22.85 -6.89
C ASP A 560 -23.09 -23.01 -8.39
N GLN A 561 -21.86 -22.70 -8.85
CA GLN A 561 -21.41 -22.90 -10.23
C GLN A 561 -20.74 -24.28 -10.36
N GLY A 562 -21.51 -25.31 -10.73
CA GLY A 562 -21.10 -26.72 -10.77
C GLY A 562 -19.91 -27.09 -11.69
N GLY A 563 -18.68 -26.70 -11.32
CA GLY A 563 -17.43 -26.99 -12.04
C GLY A 563 -16.26 -27.29 -11.12
N GLN A 564 -15.48 -28.33 -11.46
CA GLN A 564 -14.32 -28.81 -10.70
C GLN A 564 -13.26 -27.72 -10.47
N VAL A 565 -12.99 -27.39 -9.20
CA VAL A 565 -11.68 -27.43 -8.50
C VAL A 565 -11.87 -26.66 -7.18
N LYS A 566 -11.31 -27.20 -6.09
CA LYS A 566 -11.19 -26.54 -4.77
C LYS A 566 -10.37 -25.24 -4.87
N VAL A 567 -10.96 -24.18 -5.41
CA VAL A 567 -10.50 -22.78 -5.33
C VAL A 567 -11.11 -22.10 -4.08
N SER A 568 -12.04 -22.77 -3.38
CA SER A 568 -12.67 -22.26 -2.15
C SER A 568 -11.68 -21.94 -1.02
N VAL A 569 -10.48 -22.53 -1.02
CA VAL A 569 -9.44 -22.22 -0.02
C VAL A 569 -8.68 -20.92 -0.34
N LEU A 570 -8.77 -20.40 -1.57
CA LEU A 570 -7.97 -19.26 -2.06
C LEU A 570 -8.70 -17.90 -2.02
N LEU A 571 -10.03 -17.88 -2.05
CA LEU A 571 -10.80 -16.64 -2.21
C LEU A 571 -11.76 -16.31 -1.05
N GLY A 572 -11.91 -17.20 -0.07
CA GLY A 572 -12.92 -17.06 0.99
C GLY A 572 -14.35 -17.09 0.41
N ASP A 573 -15.36 -17.01 1.26
CA ASP A 573 -16.78 -16.98 0.86
C ASP A 573 -17.11 -15.67 0.08
N SER A 574 -16.67 -15.56 -1.18
CA SER A 574 -16.93 -14.41 -2.05
C SER A 574 -18.27 -14.55 -2.79
N LYS A 575 -18.84 -13.43 -3.22
CA LYS A 575 -20.20 -13.34 -3.76
C LYS A 575 -20.19 -12.69 -5.14
N CYS A 576 -21.14 -13.07 -5.98
CA CYS A 576 -21.31 -12.50 -7.31
C CYS A 576 -22.78 -12.34 -7.68
N ASN A 577 -23.07 -11.50 -8.67
CA ASN A 577 -24.38 -11.26 -9.23
C ASN A 577 -24.23 -11.05 -10.74
N GLU A 578 -24.55 -12.10 -11.50
CA GLU A 578 -24.39 -12.13 -12.97
C GLU A 578 -25.27 -11.09 -13.66
N MET A 579 -26.47 -10.83 -13.14
CA MET A 579 -27.40 -9.88 -13.75
C MET A 579 -26.97 -8.43 -13.48
N GLU A 580 -26.45 -8.13 -12.29
CA GLU A 580 -25.76 -6.85 -12.06
C GLU A 580 -24.54 -6.69 -12.97
N ALA A 581 -23.77 -7.76 -13.20
CA ALA A 581 -22.61 -7.70 -14.10
C ALA A 581 -23.02 -7.39 -15.54
N ALA A 582 -24.14 -7.95 -16.02
CA ALA A 582 -24.71 -7.62 -17.31
C ALA A 582 -25.15 -6.14 -17.40
N LEU A 583 -25.77 -5.58 -16.35
CA LEU A 583 -26.11 -4.16 -16.28
C LEU A 583 -24.87 -3.26 -16.32
N VAL A 584 -23.80 -3.64 -15.61
CA VAL A 584 -22.52 -2.93 -15.68
C VAL A 584 -22.02 -2.90 -17.12
N VAL A 585 -22.00 -4.05 -17.81
CA VAL A 585 -21.54 -4.15 -19.20
C VAL A 585 -22.38 -3.27 -20.13
N MET A 586 -23.71 -3.30 -19.98
CA MET A 586 -24.63 -2.46 -20.75
C MET A 586 -24.37 -0.96 -20.51
N HIS A 587 -24.18 -0.54 -19.26
CA HIS A 587 -23.90 0.87 -18.95
C HIS A 587 -22.53 1.32 -19.48
N VAL A 588 -21.50 0.48 -19.33
CA VAL A 588 -20.17 0.73 -19.92
C VAL A 588 -20.28 0.87 -21.43
N GLN A 589 -21.03 -0.02 -22.09
CA GLN A 589 -21.26 0.04 -23.53
C GLN A 589 -21.87 1.38 -23.95
N LYS A 590 -22.93 1.83 -23.27
CA LYS A 590 -23.58 3.13 -23.56
C LYS A 590 -22.62 4.31 -23.43
N LEU A 591 -21.79 4.32 -22.39
CA LEU A 591 -20.79 5.38 -22.20
C LEU A 591 -19.74 5.39 -23.32
N VAL A 592 -19.25 4.21 -23.70
CA VAL A 592 -18.24 4.09 -24.78
C VAL A 592 -18.83 4.44 -26.14
N ASP A 593 -20.05 4.01 -26.43
CA ASP A 593 -20.75 4.34 -27.68
C ASP A 593 -21.03 5.84 -27.79
N ALA A 594 -21.27 6.51 -26.66
CA ALA A 594 -21.37 7.97 -26.58
C ALA A 594 -20.01 8.68 -26.70
N GLY A 595 -18.88 7.96 -26.82
CA GLY A 595 -17.55 8.52 -27.05
C GLY A 595 -16.65 8.60 -25.82
N VAL A 596 -17.09 8.17 -24.63
CA VAL A 596 -16.23 8.11 -23.43
C VAL A 596 -15.15 7.04 -23.64
N LYS A 597 -13.88 7.40 -23.46
CA LYS A 597 -12.79 6.42 -23.63
C LYS A 597 -12.80 5.39 -22.52
N ASP A 598 -12.49 4.14 -22.84
CA ASP A 598 -12.42 3.04 -21.87
C ASP A 598 -11.41 3.31 -20.74
N GLU A 599 -10.28 3.96 -21.06
CA GLU A 599 -9.29 4.39 -20.06
C GLU A 599 -9.81 5.40 -19.03
N ASP A 600 -10.91 6.12 -19.31
CA ASP A 600 -11.52 7.10 -18.40
C ASP A 600 -12.63 6.50 -17.52
N ILE A 601 -12.90 5.20 -17.69
CA ILE A 601 -13.93 4.44 -16.97
C ILE A 601 -13.27 3.48 -15.97
N ALA A 602 -13.87 3.37 -14.79
CA ALA A 602 -13.61 2.28 -13.86
C ALA A 602 -14.87 1.56 -13.42
N VAL A 603 -14.72 0.26 -13.17
CA VAL A 603 -15.74 -0.56 -12.52
C VAL A 603 -15.17 -1.05 -11.18
N VAL A 604 -15.92 -0.78 -10.12
CA VAL A 604 -15.55 -1.10 -8.75
C VAL A 604 -16.61 -2.01 -8.13
N THR A 605 -16.18 -3.05 -7.41
CA THR A 605 -17.08 -3.92 -6.65
C THR A 605 -16.43 -4.37 -5.34
N PRO A 606 -17.20 -4.61 -4.25
CA PRO A 606 -16.61 -5.09 -3.00
C PRO A 606 -16.14 -6.55 -3.04
N TYR A 607 -16.57 -7.33 -4.04
CA TYR A 607 -16.39 -8.79 -4.05
C TYR A 607 -15.48 -9.26 -5.18
N ASN A 608 -14.49 -10.09 -4.84
CA ASN A 608 -13.53 -10.63 -5.81
C ASN A 608 -14.19 -11.58 -6.84
N ALA A 609 -15.20 -12.36 -6.44
CA ALA A 609 -15.94 -13.20 -7.39
C ALA A 609 -16.68 -12.36 -8.44
N GLN A 610 -17.32 -11.25 -8.04
CA GLN A 610 -17.92 -10.31 -8.99
C GLN A 610 -16.88 -9.70 -9.93
N LEU A 611 -15.72 -9.33 -9.39
CA LEU A 611 -14.63 -8.78 -10.18
C LEU A 611 -14.12 -9.77 -11.25
N ALA A 612 -14.09 -11.07 -10.93
CA ALA A 612 -13.70 -12.12 -11.87
C ALA A 612 -14.69 -12.23 -13.05
N ILE A 613 -16.00 -12.20 -12.77
CA ILE A 613 -17.04 -12.21 -13.81
C ILE A 613 -16.92 -10.97 -14.70
N LEU A 614 -16.90 -9.79 -14.10
CA LEU A 614 -16.74 -8.51 -14.82
C LEU A 614 -15.46 -8.48 -15.67
N SER A 615 -14.36 -9.03 -15.14
CA SER A 615 -13.10 -9.15 -15.87
C SER A 615 -13.23 -10.02 -17.11
N SER A 616 -14.00 -11.10 -17.04
CA SER A 616 -14.23 -11.99 -18.19
C SER A 616 -15.09 -11.34 -19.28
N MET A 617 -16.05 -10.49 -18.88
CA MET A 617 -16.99 -9.85 -19.80
C MET A 617 -16.43 -8.56 -20.44
N LEU A 618 -15.63 -7.79 -19.71
CA LEU A 618 -15.20 -6.46 -20.15
C LEU A 618 -13.80 -6.41 -20.76
N ARG A 619 -12.83 -7.20 -20.28
CA ARG A 619 -11.42 -6.99 -20.65
C ARG A 619 -11.10 -7.28 -22.11
N GLU A 620 -11.83 -8.20 -22.75
CA GLU A 620 -11.62 -8.50 -24.17
C GLU A 620 -12.08 -7.34 -25.05
N LYS A 621 -13.21 -6.71 -24.71
CA LYS A 621 -13.79 -5.60 -25.48
C LYS A 621 -13.17 -4.25 -25.13
N TYR A 622 -12.80 -4.06 -23.86
CA TYR A 622 -12.31 -2.80 -23.29
C TYR A 622 -11.02 -3.04 -22.50
N PRO A 623 -9.87 -3.19 -23.18
CA PRO A 623 -8.62 -3.58 -22.53
C PRO A 623 -8.07 -2.52 -21.56
N ASN A 624 -8.41 -1.23 -21.72
CA ASN A 624 -7.91 -0.16 -20.85
C ASN A 624 -8.86 0.18 -19.70
N ILE A 625 -10.03 -0.46 -19.63
CA ILE A 625 -10.96 -0.22 -18.52
C ILE A 625 -10.36 -0.68 -17.21
N GLU A 626 -10.51 0.13 -16.18
CA GLU A 626 -9.95 -0.20 -14.88
C GLU A 626 -10.96 -0.99 -14.04
N LEU A 627 -10.63 -2.25 -13.76
CA LEU A 627 -11.44 -3.14 -12.91
C LEU A 627 -10.74 -3.36 -11.59
N GLY A 628 -11.42 -3.10 -10.46
CA GLY A 628 -10.82 -3.30 -9.14
C GLY A 628 -11.81 -3.53 -8.02
N SER A 629 -11.30 -4.08 -6.91
CA SER A 629 -12.04 -4.02 -5.66
C SER A 629 -12.02 -2.61 -5.07
N VAL A 630 -12.96 -2.29 -4.17
CA VAL A 630 -12.98 -1.00 -3.46
C VAL A 630 -11.61 -0.70 -2.81
N ASP A 631 -11.03 -1.69 -2.15
CA ASP A 631 -9.71 -1.61 -1.51
C ASP A 631 -8.58 -1.37 -2.52
N GLY A 632 -8.61 -2.08 -3.66
CA GLY A 632 -7.61 -1.94 -4.73
C GLY A 632 -7.67 -0.59 -5.46
N PHE A 633 -8.82 0.09 -5.42
CA PHE A 633 -9.05 1.38 -6.07
C PHE A 633 -8.71 2.59 -5.18
N GLN A 634 -8.20 2.37 -3.97
CA GLN A 634 -7.82 3.46 -3.07
C GLN A 634 -6.73 4.35 -3.68
N GLY A 635 -6.90 5.67 -3.53
CA GLY A 635 -5.97 6.67 -4.08
C GLY A 635 -6.11 6.92 -5.59
N ARG A 636 -6.94 6.14 -6.30
CA ARG A 636 -7.24 6.32 -7.71
C ARG A 636 -8.48 7.19 -7.93
N GLU A 637 -8.65 7.67 -9.16
CA GLU A 637 -9.80 8.47 -9.61
C GLU A 637 -10.01 8.28 -11.12
N LYS A 638 -11.26 8.39 -11.58
CA LYS A 638 -11.65 8.27 -12.99
C LYS A 638 -12.74 9.27 -13.34
N GLU A 639 -12.94 9.55 -14.63
CA GLU A 639 -14.00 10.45 -15.07
C GLU A 639 -15.37 9.83 -14.79
N ALA A 640 -15.54 8.54 -15.11
CA ALA A 640 -16.72 7.74 -14.78
C ALA A 640 -16.36 6.54 -13.89
N VAL A 641 -17.16 6.28 -12.86
CA VAL A 641 -17.04 5.08 -12.00
C VAL A 641 -18.39 4.39 -11.90
N ILE A 642 -18.42 3.10 -12.23
CA ILE A 642 -19.57 2.21 -12.03
C ILE A 642 -19.31 1.33 -10.82
N VAL A 643 -20.28 1.26 -9.90
CA VAL A 643 -20.19 0.47 -8.66
C VAL A 643 -21.28 -0.61 -8.67
N SER A 644 -20.89 -1.89 -8.67
CA SER A 644 -21.80 -3.03 -8.46
C SER A 644 -21.74 -3.48 -7.00
N LEU A 645 -22.90 -3.45 -6.32
CA LEU A 645 -23.04 -3.75 -4.90
C LEU A 645 -23.21 -5.25 -4.61
N VAL A 646 -23.67 -6.04 -5.58
CA VAL A 646 -23.76 -7.51 -5.58
C VAL A 646 -24.83 -8.09 -4.64
N ARG A 647 -25.03 -7.49 -3.46
CA ARG A 647 -25.85 -8.06 -2.39
C ARG A 647 -27.33 -7.90 -2.68
N SER A 648 -27.99 -9.04 -2.85
CA SER A 648 -29.41 -9.18 -3.13
C SER A 648 -29.87 -10.55 -2.64
N ASN A 649 -30.50 -10.61 -1.46
CA ASN A 649 -30.86 -11.86 -0.78
C ASN A 649 -32.09 -11.71 0.14
N ALA A 650 -32.79 -12.81 0.39
CA ALA A 650 -34.02 -12.83 1.18
C ALA A 650 -33.79 -12.44 2.65
N GLU A 651 -32.61 -12.74 3.18
CA GLU A 651 -32.19 -12.47 4.56
C GLU A 651 -31.82 -10.98 4.77
N LYS A 652 -31.72 -10.20 3.69
CA LYS A 652 -31.34 -8.77 3.68
C LYS A 652 -29.97 -8.54 4.33
N GLU A 653 -29.05 -9.50 4.15
CA GLU A 653 -27.68 -9.42 4.62
C GLU A 653 -26.78 -8.66 3.64
N VAL A 654 -26.12 -7.61 4.12
CA VAL A 654 -25.22 -6.78 3.30
C VAL A 654 -23.75 -7.16 3.42
N GLY A 655 -23.41 -7.97 4.44
CA GLY A 655 -22.05 -8.39 4.74
C GLY A 655 -21.03 -7.25 4.68
N PHE A 656 -20.14 -7.37 3.71
CA PHE A 656 -18.97 -6.54 3.50
C PHE A 656 -19.29 -5.04 3.26
N LEU A 657 -20.47 -4.74 2.72
CA LEU A 657 -20.95 -3.37 2.48
C LEU A 657 -21.33 -2.60 3.75
N GLY A 658 -21.44 -3.26 4.91
CA GLY A 658 -21.76 -2.60 6.17
C GLY A 658 -20.69 -1.60 6.65
N GLU A 659 -19.49 -1.63 6.09
CA GLU A 659 -18.37 -0.80 6.51
C GLU A 659 -18.35 0.56 5.79
N LYS A 660 -18.74 1.61 6.50
CA LYS A 660 -18.94 2.95 5.92
C LYS A 660 -17.72 3.55 5.22
N ARG A 661 -16.48 3.22 5.64
CA ARG A 661 -15.27 3.82 5.06
C ARG A 661 -14.97 3.23 3.68
N ARG A 662 -15.29 1.96 3.44
CA ARG A 662 -15.21 1.35 2.11
C ARG A 662 -16.20 1.95 1.14
N LEU A 663 -17.44 2.12 1.59
CA LEU A 663 -18.41 2.81 0.74
C LEU A 663 -17.98 4.26 0.45
N ASN A 664 -17.47 4.98 1.46
CA ASN A 664 -16.91 6.31 1.26
C ASN A 664 -15.81 6.32 0.19
N VAL A 665 -14.93 5.31 0.19
CA VAL A 665 -13.95 5.17 -0.89
C VAL A 665 -14.66 5.03 -2.22
N ALA A 666 -15.55 4.05 -2.41
CA ALA A 666 -16.25 3.83 -3.67
C ALA A 666 -16.96 5.08 -4.20
N MET A 667 -17.71 5.79 -3.35
CA MET A 667 -18.47 7.00 -3.72
C MET A 667 -17.59 8.20 -4.14
N THR A 668 -16.33 8.23 -3.70
CA THR A 668 -15.45 9.42 -3.84
C THR A 668 -14.32 9.25 -4.85
N ARG A 669 -14.38 8.18 -5.66
CA ARG A 669 -13.49 7.94 -6.80
C ARG A 669 -13.89 8.68 -8.08
N PRO A 670 -15.17 8.82 -8.44
CA PRO A 670 -15.53 9.47 -9.70
C PRO A 670 -15.31 10.98 -9.68
N LYS A 671 -15.03 11.53 -10.87
CA LYS A 671 -14.95 12.98 -11.08
C LYS A 671 -16.26 13.56 -11.60
N ARG A 672 -16.78 12.98 -12.69
CA ARG A 672 -17.94 13.52 -13.43
C ARG A 672 -19.19 12.65 -13.25
N HIS A 673 -19.03 11.33 -13.21
CA HIS A 673 -20.16 10.40 -13.24
C HIS A 673 -19.98 9.23 -12.28
N LEU A 674 -20.96 9.03 -11.40
CA LEU A 674 -21.09 7.86 -10.54
C LEU A 674 -22.35 7.08 -10.94
N CYS A 675 -22.18 5.83 -11.36
CA CYS A 675 -23.29 4.90 -11.57
C CYS A 675 -23.26 3.85 -10.46
N VAL A 676 -24.37 3.68 -9.74
CA VAL A 676 -24.54 2.65 -8.71
C VAL A 676 -25.52 1.61 -9.21
N ILE A 677 -25.20 0.34 -9.03
CA ILE A 677 -26.06 -0.79 -9.39
C ILE A 677 -26.19 -1.70 -8.18
N GLY A 678 -27.41 -1.95 -7.73
CA GLY A 678 -27.68 -2.86 -6.63
C GLY A 678 -29.11 -2.79 -6.08
N ASP A 679 -29.41 -3.71 -5.15
CA ASP A 679 -30.75 -3.90 -4.60
C ASP A 679 -31.00 -3.00 -3.36
N SER A 680 -31.82 -1.96 -3.51
CA SER A 680 -32.13 -1.03 -2.43
C SER A 680 -32.81 -1.70 -1.22
N GLU A 681 -33.62 -2.74 -1.44
CA GLU A 681 -34.34 -3.45 -0.39
C GLU A 681 -33.41 -4.26 0.53
N THR A 682 -32.36 -4.84 -0.05
CA THR A 682 -31.32 -5.56 0.69
C THR A 682 -30.38 -4.57 1.37
N ILE A 683 -29.87 -3.59 0.62
CA ILE A 683 -28.82 -2.68 1.11
C ILE A 683 -29.32 -1.76 2.23
N SER A 684 -30.54 -1.23 2.13
CA SER A 684 -31.12 -0.32 3.13
C SER A 684 -31.31 -0.95 4.52
N ARG A 685 -31.25 -2.28 4.62
CA ARG A 685 -31.45 -3.04 5.86
C ARG A 685 -30.17 -3.33 6.61
N GLY A 686 -29.01 -3.12 6.00
CA GLY A 686 -27.72 -3.40 6.61
C GLY A 686 -27.43 -2.57 7.86
N ASN A 687 -27.50 -1.24 7.74
CA ASN A 687 -27.30 -0.32 8.86
C ASN A 687 -27.91 1.08 8.58
N PRO A 688 -27.99 1.99 9.58
CA PRO A 688 -28.57 3.32 9.37
C PRO A 688 -27.86 4.18 8.31
N PHE A 689 -26.55 3.98 8.11
CA PHE A 689 -25.78 4.73 7.10
C PHE A 689 -26.15 4.28 5.69
N LEU A 690 -26.21 2.97 5.43
CA LEU A 690 -26.67 2.42 4.14
C LEU A 690 -28.13 2.80 3.84
N LYS A 691 -28.99 2.80 4.87
CA LYS A 691 -30.37 3.26 4.71
C LYS A 691 -30.46 4.71 4.22
N ARG A 692 -29.66 5.60 4.81
CA ARG A 692 -29.60 7.00 4.38
C ARG A 692 -28.96 7.14 3.01
N TRP A 693 -28.00 6.29 2.67
CA TRP A 693 -27.40 6.28 1.34
C TRP A 693 -28.38 5.88 0.24
N MET A 694 -29.11 4.77 0.41
CA MET A 694 -30.15 4.36 -0.54
C MET A 694 -31.20 5.46 -0.71
N LYS A 695 -31.68 6.03 0.42
CA LYS A 695 -32.60 7.18 0.37
C LYS A 695 -32.02 8.38 -0.38
N PHE A 696 -30.74 8.68 -0.19
CA PHE A 696 -30.08 9.76 -0.92
C PHE A 696 -30.06 9.50 -2.43
N LEU A 697 -29.75 8.26 -2.85
CA LEU A 697 -29.79 7.88 -4.26
C LEU A 697 -31.21 7.99 -4.83
N GLU A 698 -32.22 7.49 -4.12
CA GLU A 698 -33.63 7.64 -4.52
C GLU A 698 -34.04 9.10 -4.70
N ASP A 699 -33.60 9.99 -3.81
CA ASP A 699 -33.99 11.40 -3.80
C ASP A 699 -33.16 12.27 -4.78
N ASN A 700 -31.95 11.86 -5.19
CA ASN A 700 -30.98 12.73 -5.89
C ASN A 700 -30.31 12.14 -7.14
N ALA A 701 -30.41 10.83 -7.38
CA ALA A 701 -29.88 10.19 -8.58
C ALA A 701 -30.93 10.14 -9.69
N ASP A 702 -30.47 9.95 -10.93
CA ASP A 702 -31.33 9.43 -11.99
C ASP A 702 -31.65 7.96 -11.69
N LEU A 703 -32.84 7.71 -11.12
CA LEU A 703 -33.29 6.43 -10.62
C LEU A 703 -33.91 5.59 -11.75
N ARG A 704 -33.38 4.38 -11.94
CA ARG A 704 -33.78 3.46 -13.01
C ARG A 704 -34.09 2.08 -12.43
N TYR A 705 -35.19 1.49 -12.89
CA TYR A 705 -35.58 0.12 -12.57
C TYR A 705 -35.34 -0.76 -13.80
N PRO A 706 -34.25 -1.54 -13.84
CA PRO A 706 -33.95 -2.40 -14.98
C PRO A 706 -34.87 -3.62 -14.99
N SER A 707 -35.25 -4.08 -16.19
CA SER A 707 -35.89 -5.36 -16.41
C SER A 707 -34.94 -6.34 -17.10
N LEU A 708 -35.21 -7.64 -16.98
CA LEU A 708 -34.41 -8.67 -17.69
C LEU A 708 -34.47 -8.51 -19.22
N ASP A 709 -35.54 -7.91 -19.76
CA ASP A 709 -35.68 -7.67 -21.20
C ASP A 709 -34.74 -6.56 -21.70
N ASP A 710 -34.25 -5.68 -20.81
CA ASP A 710 -33.28 -4.63 -21.12
C ASP A 710 -31.84 -5.16 -21.24
N LEU A 711 -31.61 -6.43 -20.87
CA LEU A 711 -30.31 -7.08 -20.90
C LEU A 711 -30.16 -7.94 -22.16
N ASP A 712 -29.24 -7.54 -23.05
CA ASP A 712 -28.84 -8.37 -24.19
C ASP A 712 -27.92 -9.50 -23.69
N LEU A 713 -28.52 -10.61 -23.23
CA LEU A 713 -27.84 -11.77 -22.62
C LEU A 713 -27.18 -12.70 -23.67
N SER A 714 -26.89 -12.21 -24.87
CA SER A 714 -26.43 -13.00 -26.03
C SER A 714 -24.92 -13.22 -26.13
#